data_AF-A0A929J2R9-F1
#
_entry.id   AF-A0A929J2R9-F1
#
_cell.length_a   1.000
_cell.length_b   1.000
_cell.length_c   1.000
_cell.angle_alpha   90.00
_cell.angle_beta   90.00
_cell.angle_gamma   90.00
#
_symmetry.space_group_name_H-M   'P 1'
#
loop_
_entity.id
_entity.type
_entity.pdbx_description
1 polymer ?
#
loop_
_entity_poly.entity_id
_entity_poly.type
_entity_poly.pdbx_seq_one_letter_code
_entity_poly.pdbx_strand_id
1 'polypeptide(L)'
;AVSLLGNQRQTITPTTSEGNIPISLAETDIKFTLIPNDNIITGIRLRFGTYCRINNCRIIIKINEFNHSINANFLLDNEYIDIPFSTAQTCVPNQPLEITIYSRDTNKNNDIAVWCNRMLPQFINTINSKPIILPKVEKPMVSIVIPVFNKALYTYNCLLTVQMYDPEISKEVIIINNASSDETIDLFKQLQGAFQIINNKENKGFVEACRQGADIAKGNFILFLNNDTQVLPGWLKNMLKVMDTNPKAGITGSKLTYPNGQLQEAGGMIFSDASGWNYGKLQEPTDPKYNKNREVDYCSGASLMIRKALWEQIGGFDLRYAPAYYEDTDLCFATRQAGYKVIYCHDSEVIHHEGITAGTDIQTGYKAYQAINRKKFQAKWWNVLSSHPPPPPQSSPDASAFRFEADNNFRIPDGKILATHFLAQGWAANFWSYLNLKRVDAELEFIQSVGFNTVILLIPWTGFQTKVKPITYYEEYFSLFEQLLDRIQEFDLQVILRIGYSHDNGPDSEPEGFLRQVAIGADTATMQAWCDYLDRLWTITKSYPNVLGGFITWEDFFLMDLTHISLDKRLIFSTHTGYQNYLQEHYTIDEISDHYNQSFANYNEVPIPAFKSIAIHLFCEFWDDLLVNVILKQSKQHFPALSMEIRTDCEPQQDTHICHKQTFDLTTDTHISTIYYTPAWGALNDGGLESAATTLQRMQFMFEHIRTKTNNVIFIDQFNFIDNTPDFESNTSITVDEMPKFLAGVADILQHNTVGYGMWTLRDVRANALKNGIFARNYPCWQLKNTEIVSDGSDQAALLSTGGKLSQSLTWCVGVPYVKNKPFQLDFRLKTSDGTGELKLIIRHKNKIIHTLHIVPELNENWQSIHLEDIPFYLNHELKLENLGSPMLVTDFYLYQIWQENGIIDIEGKPKPFYDDLVALNHKLANYKTTTPNSYFLQSEIIPKNFDGVFFDNWMGKTLLGIISKPDFDNAIFIVKAYVPEIWQNYTNKLTLTLDNQKFTSQEIQVGYNELQFNQLSLKNDMLFLQLEAEVTHSPNEYDHHSQDDRDISMM
;
A
#
# COMPACT_ATOMS: atom_id res chain seq x y z
N ALA A 1 -20.97 -17.11 9.24
CA ALA A 1 -21.65 -18.42 9.12
C ALA A 1 -23.15 -18.21 9.34
N VAL A 2 -23.96 -18.77 8.45
CA VAL A 2 -25.30 -18.31 8.07
C VAL A 2 -26.43 -19.18 8.68
N SER A 3 -27.62 -18.59 8.78
CA SER A 3 -28.98 -19.18 8.91
C SER A 3 -29.44 -19.70 10.27
N LEU A 4 -30.41 -18.99 10.87
CA LEU A 4 -31.74 -19.48 11.28
C LEU A 4 -32.40 -18.42 12.20
N LEU A 5 -33.23 -17.54 11.65
CA LEU A 5 -34.20 -16.80 12.46
C LEU A 5 -35.55 -16.77 11.73
N GLY A 6 -36.39 -17.75 12.09
CA GLY A 6 -37.83 -17.63 11.93
C GLY A 6 -38.40 -16.69 13.00
N ASN A 7 -39.66 -16.28 12.82
CA ASN A 7 -40.41 -15.27 13.58
C ASN A 7 -40.57 -15.52 15.12
N GLN A 8 -39.50 -15.73 15.89
CA GLN A 8 -39.56 -15.79 17.36
C GLN A 8 -38.49 -14.90 17.99
N ARG A 9 -38.93 -14.04 18.93
CA ARG A 9 -38.07 -13.20 19.77
C ARG A 9 -37.09 -14.08 20.55
N GLN A 10 -35.79 -13.97 20.31
CA GLN A 10 -34.77 -14.69 21.09
C GLN A 10 -34.46 -13.96 22.42
N THR A 11 -33.90 -14.70 23.37
CA THR A 11 -33.48 -14.19 24.70
C THR A 11 -31.95 -14.14 24.75
N ILE A 12 -31.38 -12.95 25.00
CA ILE A 12 -29.94 -12.75 25.25
C ILE A 12 -29.70 -12.80 26.77
N THR A 13 -28.60 -13.40 27.23
CA THR A 13 -28.27 -13.54 28.67
C THR A 13 -26.91 -12.89 29.00
N PRO A 14 -26.54 -12.65 30.27
CA PRO A 14 -25.25 -12.04 30.63
C PRO A 14 -24.00 -12.86 30.23
N THR A 15 -24.16 -14.08 29.73
CA THR A 15 -23.07 -14.99 29.36
C THR A 15 -22.77 -15.04 27.86
N THR A 16 -23.57 -14.36 27.03
CA THR A 16 -23.31 -14.26 25.58
C THR A 16 -22.11 -13.34 25.31
N SER A 17 -21.14 -13.85 24.55
CA SER A 17 -19.86 -13.21 24.20
C SER A 17 -19.98 -12.06 23.19
N GLU A 18 -21.13 -11.41 23.08
CA GLU A 18 -21.44 -10.42 22.03
C GLU A 18 -21.22 -8.98 22.49
N GLY A 19 -20.20 -8.75 23.33
CA GLY A 19 -20.00 -7.51 24.10
C GLY A 19 -19.83 -6.20 23.32
N ASN A 20 -19.97 -6.18 21.98
CA ASN A 20 -19.87 -4.98 21.14
C ASN A 20 -20.86 -4.96 19.96
N ILE A 21 -21.87 -5.84 19.94
CA ILE A 21 -22.87 -5.85 18.86
C ILE A 21 -24.12 -5.09 19.35
N PRO A 22 -24.60 -4.05 18.64
CA PRO A 22 -25.85 -3.38 18.99
C PRO A 22 -27.02 -4.36 18.93
N ILE A 23 -27.76 -4.51 20.03
CA ILE A 23 -28.93 -5.38 20.06
C ILE A 23 -30.16 -4.58 19.62
N SER A 24 -30.73 -4.94 18.48
CA SER A 24 -32.01 -4.42 17.99
C SER A 24 -33.17 -4.87 18.88
N LEU A 25 -33.97 -3.90 19.35
CA LEU A 25 -35.22 -4.14 20.06
C LEU A 25 -36.40 -4.41 19.12
N ALA A 26 -36.23 -4.40 17.79
CA ALA A 26 -37.27 -4.83 16.84
C ALA A 26 -37.50 -6.35 16.87
N GLU A 27 -36.44 -7.12 17.13
CA GLU A 27 -36.46 -8.58 17.01
C GLU A 27 -36.17 -9.30 18.33
N THR A 28 -35.63 -8.62 19.35
CA THR A 28 -35.09 -9.24 20.56
C THR A 28 -35.44 -8.47 21.84
N ASP A 29 -35.87 -9.19 22.89
CA ASP A 29 -35.99 -8.62 24.25
C ASP A 29 -34.64 -8.81 24.98
N ILE A 30 -34.10 -7.73 25.57
CA ILE A 30 -32.84 -7.80 26.32
C ILE A 30 -33.16 -8.22 27.75
N LYS A 31 -32.62 -9.36 28.20
CA LYS A 31 -32.78 -9.84 29.57
C LYS A 31 -31.43 -9.95 30.26
N PHE A 32 -31.30 -9.37 31.43
CA PHE A 32 -30.11 -9.54 32.24
C PHE A 32 -30.47 -9.58 33.72
N THR A 33 -29.56 -10.13 34.49
CA THR A 33 -29.72 -10.30 35.93
C THR A 33 -28.77 -9.36 36.64
N LEU A 34 -29.30 -8.49 37.49
CA LEU A 34 -28.53 -7.59 38.33
C LEU A 34 -28.54 -8.10 39.77
N ILE A 35 -27.39 -8.12 40.44
CA ILE A 35 -27.31 -8.46 41.86
C ILE A 35 -27.06 -7.14 42.61
N PRO A 36 -28.09 -6.51 43.22
CA PRO A 36 -27.94 -5.24 43.90
C PRO A 36 -27.27 -5.44 45.27
N ASN A 37 -26.35 -4.54 45.63
CA ASN A 37 -25.73 -4.52 46.95
C ASN A 37 -26.64 -3.85 48.00
N ASP A 38 -27.54 -2.98 47.55
CA ASP A 38 -28.50 -2.26 48.39
C ASP A 38 -29.91 -2.87 48.28
N ASN A 39 -30.78 -2.57 49.25
CA ASN A 39 -32.15 -3.08 49.30
C ASN A 39 -33.17 -2.19 48.57
N ILE A 40 -32.72 -1.08 47.98
CA ILE A 40 -33.55 -0.09 47.30
C ILE A 40 -32.88 0.31 45.98
N ILE A 41 -33.65 0.27 44.89
CA ILE A 41 -33.22 0.70 43.55
C ILE A 41 -34.07 1.90 43.14
N THR A 42 -33.44 3.06 42.96
CA THR A 42 -34.12 4.33 42.66
C THR A 42 -34.12 4.68 41.18
N GLY A 43 -33.36 3.95 40.35
CA GLY A 43 -33.26 4.15 38.92
C GLY A 43 -32.26 3.19 38.28
N ILE A 44 -32.08 3.32 36.97
CA ILE A 44 -31.08 2.57 36.20
C ILE A 44 -30.36 3.52 35.25
N ARG A 45 -29.03 3.36 35.13
CA ARG A 45 -28.24 4.06 34.13
C ARG A 45 -28.03 3.12 32.95
N LEU A 46 -28.40 3.57 31.76
CA LEU A 46 -28.22 2.82 30.51
C LEU A 46 -27.46 3.68 29.50
N ARG A 47 -26.71 3.04 28.60
CA ARG A 47 -26.12 3.71 27.45
C ARG A 47 -26.86 3.28 26.19
N PHE A 48 -27.31 4.24 25.40
CA PHE A 48 -28.00 3.98 24.13
C PHE A 48 -27.10 4.38 22.97
N GLY A 49 -27.20 3.66 21.84
CA GLY A 49 -26.50 4.02 20.61
C GLY A 49 -27.45 3.87 19.43
N THR A 50 -27.61 4.90 18.62
CA THR A 50 -28.61 4.97 17.55
C THR A 50 -27.93 5.10 16.20
N TYR A 51 -27.70 3.98 15.50
CA TYR A 51 -27.33 4.01 14.08
C TYR A 51 -28.53 4.27 13.15
N CYS A 52 -29.76 4.40 13.68
CA CYS A 52 -30.93 4.82 12.93
C CYS A 52 -31.68 5.90 13.71
N ARG A 53 -31.87 7.07 13.11
CA ARG A 53 -32.72 8.14 13.66
C ARG A 53 -34.08 8.18 12.98
N ILE A 54 -35.07 8.62 13.78
CA ILE A 54 -36.50 8.92 13.56
C ILE A 54 -37.41 7.71 13.88
N ASN A 55 -38.35 7.67 14.85
CA ASN A 55 -38.89 8.59 15.88
C ASN A 55 -39.95 7.83 16.75
N ASN A 56 -40.24 8.27 17.97
CA ASN A 56 -41.50 8.01 18.73
C ASN A 56 -41.75 6.61 19.33
N CYS A 57 -40.74 5.78 19.56
CA CYS A 57 -40.92 4.50 20.25
C CYS A 57 -40.82 4.63 21.78
N ARG A 58 -41.61 3.84 22.51
CA ARG A 58 -41.47 3.68 23.96
C ARG A 58 -40.59 2.50 24.32
N ILE A 59 -39.56 2.76 25.12
CA ILE A 59 -38.76 1.72 25.77
C ILE A 59 -39.46 1.34 27.07
N ILE A 60 -39.57 0.04 27.34
CA ILE A 60 -40.12 -0.51 28.58
C ILE A 60 -39.02 -1.26 29.32
N ILE A 61 -38.78 -0.86 30.56
CA ILE A 61 -37.86 -1.50 31.50
C ILE A 61 -38.72 -2.22 32.54
N LYS A 62 -38.68 -3.55 32.51
CA LYS A 62 -39.37 -4.42 33.45
C LYS A 62 -38.39 -4.92 34.51
N ILE A 63 -38.73 -4.73 35.78
CA ILE A 63 -38.00 -5.23 36.94
C ILE A 63 -39.01 -5.98 37.81
N ASN A 64 -38.92 -7.30 37.89
CA ASN A 64 -39.98 -8.14 38.46
C ASN A 64 -41.35 -7.78 37.85
N GLU A 65 -42.34 -7.34 38.64
CA GLU A 65 -43.68 -6.92 38.16
C GLU A 65 -43.77 -5.42 37.84
N PHE A 66 -42.71 -4.63 38.08
CA PHE A 66 -42.69 -3.20 37.83
C PHE A 66 -42.27 -2.90 36.39
N ASN A 67 -43.09 -2.12 35.67
CA ASN A 67 -42.76 -1.63 34.33
C ASN A 67 -42.58 -0.11 34.35
N HIS A 68 -41.43 0.37 33.89
CA HIS A 68 -41.17 1.77 33.66
C HIS A 68 -41.05 2.04 32.17
N SER A 69 -41.81 3.01 31.66
CA SER A 69 -41.83 3.34 30.23
C SER A 69 -41.28 4.74 29.98
N ILE A 70 -40.36 4.87 29.04
CA ILE A 70 -39.76 6.14 28.63
C ILE A 70 -39.87 6.34 27.11
N ASN A 71 -39.95 7.60 26.69
CA ASN A 71 -39.96 7.95 25.27
C ASN A 71 -38.52 8.03 24.74
N ALA A 72 -38.21 7.39 23.63
CA ALA A 72 -36.85 7.39 23.09
C ALA A 72 -36.42 8.74 22.46
N ASN A 73 -37.34 9.70 22.26
CA ASN A 73 -37.07 10.96 21.54
C ASN A 73 -36.03 11.88 22.21
N PHE A 74 -35.76 11.71 23.50
CA PHE A 74 -34.77 12.51 24.24
C PHE A 74 -33.43 11.81 24.41
N LEU A 75 -33.30 10.58 23.91
CA LEU A 75 -32.06 9.81 24.02
C LEU A 75 -31.07 10.32 22.95
N LEU A 76 -29.90 10.74 23.40
CA LEU A 76 -28.80 11.15 22.53
C LEU A 76 -27.87 9.96 22.26
N ASP A 77 -27.28 9.95 21.08
CA ASP A 77 -26.43 8.85 20.62
C ASP A 77 -25.18 8.71 21.50
N ASN A 78 -24.87 7.48 21.89
CA ASN A 78 -23.73 7.11 22.74
C ASN A 78 -23.69 7.79 24.13
N GLU A 79 -24.77 8.39 24.60
CA GLU A 79 -24.84 8.99 25.93
C GLU A 79 -25.30 8.01 27.02
N TYR A 80 -24.74 8.17 28.22
CA TYR A 80 -25.25 7.53 29.43
C TYR A 80 -26.44 8.33 29.95
N ILE A 81 -27.56 7.63 30.19
CA ILE A 81 -28.80 8.25 30.63
C ILE A 81 -29.23 7.60 31.92
N ASP A 82 -29.33 8.44 32.96
CA ASP A 82 -29.95 8.07 34.23
C ASP A 82 -31.46 8.09 34.08
N ILE A 83 -32.08 6.93 34.28
CA ILE A 83 -33.52 6.76 34.22
C ILE A 83 -34.00 6.56 35.66
N PRO A 84 -34.45 7.63 36.34
CA PRO A 84 -35.01 7.50 37.68
C PRO A 84 -36.35 6.77 37.60
N PHE A 85 -36.57 5.83 38.51
CA PHE A 85 -37.89 5.22 38.64
C PHE A 85 -38.81 6.16 39.37
N SER A 86 -40.04 6.31 38.86
CA SER A 86 -41.11 7.07 39.51
C SER A 86 -41.46 6.54 40.90
N THR A 87 -41.06 5.30 41.20
CA THR A 87 -41.17 4.67 42.52
C THR A 87 -39.96 3.79 42.73
N ALA A 88 -39.24 3.99 43.84
CA ALA A 88 -38.09 3.16 44.19
C ALA A 88 -38.52 1.70 44.39
N GLN A 89 -37.77 0.77 43.84
CA GLN A 89 -38.06 -0.66 43.91
C GLN A 89 -37.30 -1.27 45.08
N THR A 90 -37.99 -2.10 45.89
CA THR A 90 -37.34 -2.86 46.96
C THR A 90 -36.83 -4.19 46.40
N CYS A 91 -35.60 -4.53 46.75
CA CYS A 91 -34.96 -5.78 46.36
C CYS A 91 -34.26 -6.40 47.56
N VAL A 92 -33.92 -7.69 47.45
CA VAL A 92 -33.11 -8.36 48.46
C VAL A 92 -31.64 -8.18 48.07
N PRO A 93 -30.80 -7.56 48.93
CA PRO A 93 -29.37 -7.44 48.68
C PRO A 93 -28.74 -8.79 48.38
N ASN A 94 -27.83 -8.83 47.41
CA ASN A 94 -27.10 -10.03 46.99
C ASN A 94 -27.98 -11.16 46.38
N GLN A 95 -29.25 -10.88 46.06
CA GLN A 95 -30.09 -11.81 45.28
C GLN A 95 -30.20 -11.35 43.82
N PRO A 96 -30.30 -12.27 42.86
CA PRO A 96 -30.43 -11.90 41.45
C PRO A 96 -31.79 -11.27 41.15
N LEU A 97 -31.78 -10.12 40.49
CA LEU A 97 -32.94 -9.38 40.03
C LEU A 97 -33.02 -9.45 38.50
N GLU A 98 -34.11 -9.96 37.97
CA GLU A 98 -34.31 -10.00 36.52
C GLU A 98 -34.78 -8.64 35.99
N ILE A 99 -34.05 -8.14 35.01
CA ILE A 99 -34.36 -6.92 34.28
C ILE A 99 -34.58 -7.29 32.81
N THR A 100 -35.72 -6.87 32.26
CA THR A 100 -36.02 -7.01 30.83
C THR A 100 -36.21 -5.64 30.20
N ILE A 101 -35.51 -5.35 29.11
CA ILE A 101 -35.67 -4.14 28.31
C ILE A 101 -36.21 -4.53 26.94
N TYR A 102 -37.32 -3.91 26.54
CA TYR A 102 -37.94 -4.17 25.24
C TYR A 102 -38.68 -2.94 24.72
N SER A 103 -38.96 -2.92 23.42
CA SER A 103 -39.89 -1.97 22.81
C SER A 103 -41.01 -2.75 22.12
N ARG A 104 -42.23 -2.21 22.13
CA ARG A 104 -43.36 -2.76 21.34
C ARG A 104 -43.68 -1.92 20.11
N ASP A 105 -43.04 -0.77 20.00
CA ASP A 105 -43.30 0.22 18.96
C ASP A 105 -42.30 0.09 17.79
N THR A 106 -41.35 -0.85 17.88
CA THR A 106 -40.28 -1.10 16.90
C THR A 106 -40.74 -1.90 15.69
N ASN A 107 -40.21 -1.58 14.51
CA ASN A 107 -40.43 -2.29 13.25
C ASN A 107 -39.26 -2.05 12.27
N LYS A 108 -39.32 -2.63 11.05
CA LYS A 108 -38.23 -2.52 10.04
C LYS A 108 -37.82 -1.09 9.68
N ASN A 109 -38.69 -0.09 9.88
CA ASN A 109 -38.45 1.30 9.54
C ASN A 109 -38.25 2.20 10.77
N ASN A 110 -38.28 1.64 11.99
CA ASN A 110 -38.14 2.38 13.25
C ASN A 110 -37.64 1.42 14.34
N ASP A 111 -36.33 1.34 14.50
CA ASP A 111 -35.66 0.37 15.38
C ASP A 111 -34.82 1.08 16.45
N ILE A 112 -34.69 0.45 17.62
CA ILE A 112 -33.88 0.93 18.74
C ILE A 112 -32.80 -0.11 19.00
N ALA A 113 -31.54 0.30 18.88
CA ALA A 113 -30.41 -0.50 19.33
C ALA A 113 -30.01 -0.10 20.76
N VAL A 114 -29.76 -1.09 21.62
CA VAL A 114 -29.24 -0.86 22.98
C VAL A 114 -27.86 -1.48 23.11
N TRP A 115 -26.94 -0.72 23.68
CA TRP A 115 -25.59 -1.16 24.00
C TRP A 115 -25.55 -1.58 25.46
N CYS A 116 -25.40 -2.89 25.71
CA CYS A 116 -25.20 -3.37 27.07
C CYS A 116 -23.71 -3.30 27.41
N ASN A 117 -23.23 -2.11 27.78
CA ASN A 117 -21.87 -1.99 28.30
C ASN A 117 -21.76 -2.73 29.63
N ARG A 118 -20.67 -3.48 29.76
CA ARG A 118 -20.28 -4.13 30.99
C ARG A 118 -19.98 -3.07 32.06
N MET A 119 -20.68 -3.10 33.19
CA MET A 119 -20.32 -2.24 34.32
C MET A 119 -18.92 -2.61 34.81
N LEU A 120 -18.04 -1.59 34.88
CA LEU A 120 -16.75 -1.72 35.56
C LEU A 120 -16.99 -2.09 37.04
N PRO A 121 -16.20 -3.01 37.64
CA PRO A 121 -16.34 -3.33 39.06
C PRO A 121 -16.22 -2.07 39.93
N GLN A 122 -17.08 -1.92 40.95
CA GLN A 122 -16.87 -0.89 41.96
C GLN A 122 -15.64 -1.28 42.81
N PHE A 123 -14.61 -0.44 42.78
CA PHE A 123 -13.33 -0.72 43.43
C PHE A 123 -13.36 -0.40 44.93
N ILE A 124 -12.59 -1.19 45.67
CA ILE A 124 -12.59 -1.13 47.14
C ILE A 124 -11.71 0.05 47.56
N ASN A 125 -12.25 0.98 48.35
CA ASN A 125 -11.50 2.10 48.95
C ASN A 125 -10.84 1.73 50.30
N THR A 126 -11.04 0.50 50.76
CA THR A 126 -10.56 -0.02 52.04
C THR A 126 -9.89 -1.38 51.86
N ILE A 127 -8.70 -1.57 52.44
CA ILE A 127 -8.03 -2.87 52.42
C ILE A 127 -8.77 -3.80 53.40
N ASN A 128 -9.74 -4.58 52.91
CA ASN A 128 -10.41 -5.60 53.72
C ASN A 128 -9.50 -6.81 53.88
N SER A 129 -9.42 -7.35 55.10
CA SER A 129 -8.44 -8.32 55.62
C SER A 129 -8.51 -9.76 55.05
N LYS A 130 -9.00 -9.96 53.82
CA LYS A 130 -8.99 -11.28 53.17
C LYS A 130 -7.68 -11.47 52.39
N PRO A 131 -6.96 -12.59 52.56
CA PRO A 131 -5.74 -12.85 51.82
C PRO A 131 -6.00 -13.00 50.32
N ILE A 132 -5.08 -12.49 49.49
CA ILE A 132 -5.05 -12.73 48.05
C ILE A 132 -4.29 -14.03 47.82
N ILE A 133 -4.94 -15.00 47.18
CA ILE A 133 -4.46 -16.38 47.05
C ILE A 133 -4.36 -16.74 45.57
N LEU A 134 -3.16 -17.15 45.14
CA LEU A 134 -2.95 -17.82 43.85
C LEU A 134 -2.65 -19.31 44.07
N PRO A 135 -3.14 -20.23 43.22
CA PRO A 135 -2.75 -21.63 43.29
C PRO A 135 -1.21 -21.78 43.23
N LYS A 136 -0.62 -22.68 44.02
CA LYS A 136 0.81 -22.99 43.90
C LYS A 136 1.08 -23.72 42.60
N VAL A 137 2.12 -23.30 41.88
CA VAL A 137 2.50 -23.87 40.58
C VAL A 137 4.02 -24.04 40.52
N GLU A 138 4.50 -25.21 40.11
CA GLU A 138 5.95 -25.44 39.90
C GLU A 138 6.44 -24.98 38.52
N LYS A 139 5.63 -25.17 37.48
CA LYS A 139 5.90 -24.78 36.10
C LYS A 139 4.75 -23.92 35.56
N PRO A 140 4.73 -22.62 35.87
CA PRO A 140 3.70 -21.72 35.35
C PRO A 140 3.81 -21.59 33.84
N MET A 141 2.68 -21.34 33.18
CA MET A 141 2.66 -21.00 31.76
C MET A 141 3.10 -19.55 31.55
N VAL A 142 2.66 -18.65 32.43
CA VAL A 142 2.97 -17.21 32.39
C VAL A 142 3.55 -16.75 33.72
N SER A 143 4.66 -16.01 33.66
CA SER A 143 5.18 -15.26 34.80
C SER A 143 4.80 -13.79 34.65
N ILE A 144 4.00 -13.28 35.57
CA ILE A 144 3.56 -11.88 35.59
C ILE A 144 4.54 -11.08 36.45
N VAL A 145 5.25 -10.13 35.85
CA VAL A 145 6.21 -9.26 36.52
C VAL A 145 5.55 -7.91 36.80
N ILE A 146 5.46 -7.55 38.08
CA ILE A 146 4.82 -6.31 38.54
C ILE A 146 5.84 -5.48 39.34
N PRO A 147 6.41 -4.40 38.76
CA PRO A 147 7.20 -3.45 39.51
C PRO A 147 6.29 -2.59 40.40
N VAL A 148 6.65 -2.41 41.66
CA VAL A 148 5.83 -1.68 42.64
C VAL A 148 6.67 -0.62 43.33
N PHE A 149 6.21 0.64 43.29
CA PHE A 149 6.74 1.73 44.11
C PHE A 149 5.58 2.54 44.69
N ASN A 150 5.26 2.29 45.96
CA ASN A 150 4.09 2.81 46.66
C ASN A 150 2.76 2.43 45.97
N LYS A 151 1.69 3.16 46.32
CA LYS A 151 0.32 3.00 45.82
C LYS A 151 -0.28 1.66 46.22
N ALA A 152 -0.24 1.34 47.50
CA ALA A 152 -0.76 0.09 48.07
C ALA A 152 -2.18 -0.26 47.60
N LEU A 153 -3.09 0.71 47.55
CA LEU A 153 -4.49 0.48 47.13
C LEU A 153 -4.62 0.07 45.66
N TYR A 154 -3.84 0.71 44.77
CA TYR A 154 -3.83 0.35 43.35
C TYR A 154 -3.24 -1.04 43.14
N THR A 155 -2.12 -1.31 43.83
CA THR A 155 -1.47 -2.63 43.83
C THR A 155 -2.44 -3.72 44.33
N TYR A 156 -3.21 -3.46 45.39
CA TYR A 156 -4.22 -4.39 45.89
C TYR A 156 -5.29 -4.69 44.83
N ASN A 157 -5.82 -3.67 44.15
CA ASN A 157 -6.84 -3.85 43.11
C ASN A 157 -6.28 -4.60 41.87
N CYS A 158 -5.03 -4.32 41.48
CA CYS A 158 -4.32 -5.05 40.44
C CYS A 158 -4.22 -6.54 40.79
N LEU A 159 -3.68 -6.87 41.96
CA LEU A 159 -3.50 -8.26 42.40
C LEU A 159 -4.84 -9.00 42.59
N LEU A 160 -5.86 -8.30 43.09
CA LEU A 160 -7.21 -8.87 43.25
C LEU A 160 -7.84 -9.26 41.90
N THR A 161 -7.73 -8.40 40.89
CA THR A 161 -8.25 -8.70 39.54
C THR A 161 -7.44 -9.80 38.85
N VAL A 162 -6.12 -9.84 39.03
CA VAL A 162 -5.26 -10.93 38.55
C VAL A 162 -5.64 -12.29 39.16
N GLN A 163 -5.99 -12.31 40.46
CA GLN A 163 -6.54 -13.51 41.11
C GLN A 163 -7.91 -13.89 40.55
N MET A 164 -8.79 -12.91 40.36
CA MET A 164 -10.21 -13.15 40.02
C MET A 164 -10.40 -13.68 38.60
N TYR A 165 -9.62 -13.19 37.64
CA TYR A 165 -9.85 -13.45 36.23
C TYR A 165 -8.84 -14.41 35.62
N ASP A 166 -9.34 -15.25 34.71
CA ASP A 166 -8.64 -16.38 34.09
C ASP A 166 -7.93 -17.28 35.11
N PRO A 167 -8.66 -17.78 36.15
CA PRO A 167 -8.07 -18.61 37.21
C PRO A 167 -7.62 -20.00 36.72
N GLU A 168 -8.09 -20.45 35.56
CA GLU A 168 -7.70 -21.70 34.92
C GLU A 168 -6.29 -21.66 34.30
N ILE A 169 -5.77 -20.46 34.04
CA ILE A 169 -4.45 -20.27 33.44
C ILE A 169 -3.38 -20.40 34.52
N SER A 170 -2.45 -21.32 34.30
CA SER A 170 -1.31 -21.55 35.19
C SER A 170 -0.35 -20.36 35.20
N LYS A 171 -0.28 -19.63 36.31
CA LYS A 171 0.47 -18.37 36.42
C LYS A 171 1.15 -18.18 37.77
N GLU A 172 2.29 -17.50 37.75
CA GLU A 172 2.94 -16.96 38.96
C GLU A 172 3.01 -15.43 38.87
N VAL A 173 3.09 -14.76 40.01
CA VAL A 173 3.26 -13.31 40.09
C VAL A 173 4.55 -12.97 40.83
N ILE A 174 5.44 -12.25 40.14
CA ILE A 174 6.73 -11.79 40.63
C ILE A 174 6.62 -10.28 40.87
N ILE A 175 6.67 -9.89 42.14
CA ILE A 175 6.54 -8.51 42.59
C ILE A 175 7.93 -7.96 42.89
N ILE A 176 8.29 -6.86 42.25
CA ILE A 176 9.55 -6.16 42.50
C ILE A 176 9.23 -4.89 43.28
N ASN A 177 9.31 -4.97 44.60
CA ASN A 177 9.11 -3.84 45.49
C ASN A 177 10.33 -2.91 45.42
N ASN A 178 10.18 -1.80 44.71
CA ASN A 178 11.25 -0.87 44.37
C ASN A 178 11.47 0.20 45.46
N ALA A 179 11.59 -0.27 46.71
CA ALA A 179 11.72 0.55 47.93
C ALA A 179 10.47 1.37 48.31
N SER A 180 9.28 0.74 48.32
CA SER A 180 8.05 1.38 48.81
C SER A 180 8.12 1.76 50.30
N SER A 181 7.48 2.87 50.66
CA SER A 181 7.43 3.45 52.01
C SER A 181 6.00 3.58 52.57
N ASP A 182 4.98 3.21 51.80
CA ASP A 182 3.57 3.21 52.21
C ASP A 182 3.10 1.83 52.69
N GLU A 183 1.78 1.59 52.76
CA GLU A 183 1.17 0.34 53.23
C GLU A 183 1.42 -0.87 52.31
N THR A 184 2.20 -0.73 51.23
CA THR A 184 2.52 -1.79 50.27
C THR A 184 3.17 -3.01 50.92
N ILE A 185 4.03 -2.80 51.93
CA ILE A 185 4.67 -3.90 52.66
C ILE A 185 3.64 -4.70 53.46
N ASP A 186 2.62 -4.04 54.02
CA ASP A 186 1.56 -4.71 54.76
C ASP A 186 0.60 -5.46 53.84
N LEU A 187 0.35 -4.95 52.63
CA LEU A 187 -0.34 -5.68 51.57
C LEU A 187 0.35 -7.00 51.25
N PHE A 188 1.68 -7.00 51.12
CA PHE A 188 2.43 -8.20 50.77
C PHE A 188 2.34 -9.33 51.80
N LYS A 189 2.13 -9.00 53.08
CA LYS A 189 1.87 -9.99 54.13
C LYS A 189 0.56 -10.75 53.93
N GLN A 190 -0.35 -10.23 53.11
CA GLN A 190 -1.65 -10.83 52.81
C GLN A 190 -1.62 -11.73 51.56
N LEU A 191 -0.48 -11.82 50.87
CA LEU A 191 -0.33 -12.64 49.67
C LEU A 191 0.03 -14.08 50.03
N GLN A 192 -0.65 -15.04 49.40
CA GLN A 192 -0.41 -16.48 49.60
C GLN A 192 -0.35 -17.23 48.28
N GLY A 193 0.49 -18.27 48.21
CA GLY A 193 0.57 -19.15 47.05
C GLY A 193 1.68 -18.78 46.07
N ALA A 194 1.40 -18.74 44.76
CA ALA A 194 2.39 -18.49 43.70
C ALA A 194 2.77 -17.00 43.54
N PHE A 195 3.09 -16.35 44.66
CA PHE A 195 3.68 -15.01 44.71
C PHE A 195 5.16 -15.10 45.08
N GLN A 196 6.00 -14.34 44.38
CA GLN A 196 7.41 -14.14 44.73
C GLN A 196 7.69 -12.64 44.85
N ILE A 197 8.36 -12.22 45.92
CA ILE A 197 8.61 -10.80 46.19
C ILE A 197 10.10 -10.55 46.30
N ILE A 198 10.62 -9.60 45.53
CA ILE A 198 11.97 -9.05 45.68
C ILE A 198 11.85 -7.64 46.25
N ASN A 199 12.58 -7.36 47.33
CA ASN A 199 12.61 -6.05 47.97
C ASN A 199 13.93 -5.34 47.67
N ASN A 200 13.87 -4.28 46.88
CA ASN A 200 15.02 -3.40 46.64
C ASN A 200 15.20 -2.42 47.79
N LYS A 201 16.47 -2.07 48.05
CA LYS A 201 16.84 -1.07 49.08
C LYS A 201 16.60 0.36 48.61
N GLU A 202 16.64 0.59 47.31
CA GLU A 202 16.44 1.88 46.65
C GLU A 202 15.57 1.70 45.40
N ASN A 203 14.94 2.77 44.93
CA ASN A 203 14.14 2.75 43.72
C ASN A 203 15.09 2.74 42.50
N LYS A 204 15.17 1.60 41.81
CA LYS A 204 16.03 1.38 40.63
C LYS A 204 15.40 1.78 39.30
N GLY A 205 14.19 2.36 39.31
CA GLY A 205 13.43 2.63 38.09
C GLY A 205 12.70 1.40 37.55
N PHE A 206 11.90 1.62 36.50
CA PHE A 206 11.04 0.60 35.88
C PHE A 206 11.87 -0.46 35.15
N VAL A 207 12.81 -0.01 34.30
CA VAL A 207 13.63 -0.90 33.45
C VAL A 207 14.34 -1.97 34.27
N GLU A 208 15.08 -1.56 35.31
CA GLU A 208 15.84 -2.47 36.17
C GLU A 208 14.94 -3.38 37.02
N ALA A 209 13.81 -2.86 37.50
CA ALA A 209 12.85 -3.66 38.26
C ALA A 209 12.25 -4.77 37.38
N CYS A 210 11.81 -4.45 36.16
CA CYS A 210 11.28 -5.43 35.22
C CYS A 210 12.31 -6.49 34.85
N ARG A 211 13.58 -6.11 34.62
CA ARG A 211 14.67 -7.07 34.34
C ARG A 211 14.88 -8.05 35.50
N GLN A 212 14.92 -7.57 36.74
CA GLN A 212 15.04 -8.43 37.93
C GLN A 212 13.92 -9.46 38.03
N GLY A 213 12.69 -9.07 37.69
CA GLY A 213 11.56 -9.99 37.67
C GLY A 213 11.64 -11.01 36.54
N ALA A 214 12.05 -10.57 35.34
CA ALA A 214 12.23 -11.44 34.19
C ALA A 214 13.34 -12.49 34.42
N ASP A 215 14.43 -12.14 35.11
CA ASP A 215 15.55 -13.05 35.38
C ASP A 215 15.14 -14.28 36.20
N ILE A 216 14.11 -14.16 37.05
CA ILE A 216 13.61 -15.25 37.90
C ILE A 216 12.30 -15.87 37.39
N ALA A 217 11.76 -15.37 36.27
CA ALA A 217 10.52 -15.87 35.66
C ALA A 217 10.67 -17.32 35.19
N LYS A 218 9.71 -18.18 35.53
CA LYS A 218 9.69 -19.60 35.14
C LYS A 218 8.76 -19.93 33.97
N GLY A 219 7.87 -18.99 33.62
CA GLY A 219 6.88 -19.14 32.57
C GLY A 219 7.49 -19.24 31.18
N ASN A 220 6.74 -19.89 30.27
CA ASN A 220 7.06 -19.87 28.83
C ASN A 220 6.89 -18.45 28.26
N PHE A 221 6.02 -17.66 28.88
CA PHE A 221 5.79 -16.26 28.57
C PHE A 221 6.06 -15.39 29.80
N ILE A 222 6.62 -14.21 29.55
CA ILE A 222 6.80 -13.16 30.55
C ILE A 222 5.79 -12.07 30.24
N LEU A 223 5.00 -11.66 31.23
CA LEU A 223 4.01 -10.60 31.11
C LEU A 223 4.38 -9.46 32.05
N PHE A 224 4.72 -8.30 31.51
CA PHE A 224 4.91 -7.08 32.28
C PHE A 224 3.55 -6.41 32.50
N LEU A 225 3.26 -6.08 33.75
CA LEU A 225 2.00 -5.47 34.16
C LEU A 225 2.28 -4.38 35.21
N ASN A 226 1.79 -3.16 34.98
CA ASN A 226 1.92 -2.08 35.96
C ASN A 226 1.02 -2.31 37.19
N ASN A 227 1.44 -1.82 38.36
CA ASN A 227 0.69 -1.98 39.62
C ASN A 227 -0.55 -1.07 39.73
N ASP A 228 -0.70 -0.09 38.83
CA ASP A 228 -1.86 0.79 38.69
C ASP A 228 -2.80 0.34 37.57
N THR A 229 -2.86 -0.97 37.33
CA THR A 229 -3.77 -1.61 36.37
C THR A 229 -4.86 -2.43 37.06
N GLN A 230 -5.93 -2.69 36.33
CA GLN A 230 -6.98 -3.64 36.70
C GLN A 230 -7.35 -4.45 35.47
N VAL A 231 -7.19 -5.76 35.56
CA VAL A 231 -7.41 -6.66 34.41
C VAL A 231 -8.88 -7.06 34.32
N LEU A 232 -9.36 -7.35 33.10
CA LEU A 232 -10.74 -7.81 32.87
C LEU A 232 -10.77 -9.30 32.41
N PRO A 233 -11.91 -10.01 32.53
CA PRO A 233 -12.07 -11.38 32.04
C PRO A 233 -11.59 -11.58 30.62
N GLY A 234 -10.91 -12.71 30.41
CA GLY A 234 -10.38 -13.10 29.12
C GLY A 234 -9.05 -12.45 28.77
N TRP A 235 -8.55 -11.47 29.54
CA TRP A 235 -7.33 -10.74 29.19
C TRP A 235 -6.13 -11.67 28.93
N LEU A 236 -5.82 -12.55 29.89
CA LEU A 236 -4.66 -13.42 29.82
C LEU A 236 -4.89 -14.55 28.83
N LYS A 237 -6.10 -15.12 28.85
CA LYS A 237 -6.50 -16.17 27.92
C LYS A 237 -6.41 -15.73 26.46
N ASN A 238 -6.84 -14.52 26.14
CA ASN A 238 -6.85 -14.00 24.77
C ASN A 238 -5.44 -13.62 24.30
N MET A 239 -4.59 -13.06 25.17
CA MET A 239 -3.18 -12.87 24.83
C MET A 239 -2.48 -14.21 24.54
N LEU A 240 -2.70 -15.24 25.35
CA LEU A 240 -2.17 -16.58 25.09
C LEU A 240 -2.67 -17.16 23.76
N LYS A 241 -3.96 -17.00 23.45
CA LYS A 241 -4.53 -17.40 22.16
C LYS A 241 -3.83 -16.74 20.98
N VAL A 242 -3.51 -15.44 21.07
CA VAL A 242 -2.73 -14.73 20.04
C VAL A 242 -1.34 -15.36 19.89
N MET A 243 -0.65 -15.63 21.00
CA MET A 243 0.67 -16.25 20.98
C MET A 243 0.66 -17.68 20.45
N ASP A 244 -0.39 -18.46 20.69
CA ASP A 244 -0.48 -19.86 20.25
C ASP A 244 -0.87 -19.98 18.77
N THR A 245 -1.79 -19.12 18.29
CA THR A 245 -2.28 -19.17 16.90
C THR A 245 -1.35 -18.52 15.89
N ASN A 246 -0.42 -17.66 16.34
CA ASN A 246 0.55 -17.01 15.48
C ASN A 246 1.99 -17.29 15.97
N PRO A 247 2.69 -18.28 15.39
CA PRO A 247 4.08 -18.59 15.76
C PRO A 247 5.04 -17.40 15.58
N LYS A 248 4.75 -16.46 14.67
CA LYS A 248 5.52 -15.23 14.48
C LYS A 248 5.16 -14.13 15.47
N ALA A 249 4.09 -14.24 16.27
CA ALA A 249 3.82 -13.30 17.36
C ALA A 249 4.89 -13.46 18.45
N GLY A 250 5.81 -12.50 18.51
CA GLY A 250 6.87 -12.44 19.51
C GLY A 250 6.43 -11.69 20.77
N ILE A 251 5.62 -10.64 20.57
CA ILE A 251 5.01 -9.83 21.62
C ILE A 251 3.51 -9.67 21.36
N THR A 252 2.70 -9.63 22.43
CA THR A 252 1.32 -9.14 22.36
C THR A 252 0.99 -8.21 23.53
N GLY A 253 0.09 -7.25 23.31
CA GLY A 253 -0.35 -6.30 24.34
C GLY A 253 -1.86 -6.12 24.38
N SER A 254 -2.37 -5.64 25.51
CA SER A 254 -3.82 -5.47 25.75
C SER A 254 -4.38 -4.17 25.17
N LYS A 255 -5.70 -4.11 24.93
CA LYS A 255 -6.49 -2.88 24.86
C LYS A 255 -6.49 -2.20 26.22
N LEU A 256 -5.93 -1.00 26.26
CA LEU A 256 -5.89 -0.19 27.48
C LEU A 256 -7.03 0.82 27.46
N THR A 257 -7.77 0.89 28.57
CA THR A 257 -8.81 1.89 28.78
C THR A 257 -8.53 2.72 30.03
N TYR A 258 -8.96 3.97 30.01
CA TYR A 258 -8.96 4.81 31.18
C TYR A 258 -10.08 4.39 32.15
N PRO A 259 -9.98 4.71 33.45
CA PRO A 259 -11.03 4.40 34.43
C PRO A 259 -12.40 5.04 34.12
N ASN A 260 -12.42 6.10 33.31
CA ASN A 260 -13.64 6.74 32.84
C ASN A 260 -14.29 6.03 31.63
N GLY A 261 -13.71 4.92 31.16
CA GLY A 261 -14.20 4.12 30.05
C GLY A 261 -13.72 4.56 28.66
N GLN A 262 -12.95 5.64 28.54
CA GLN A 262 -12.38 6.04 27.25
C GLN A 262 -11.20 5.15 26.86
N LEU A 263 -10.97 4.99 25.56
CA LEU A 263 -9.82 4.25 25.05
C LEU A 263 -8.53 5.02 25.36
N GLN A 264 -7.53 4.30 25.89
CA GLN A 264 -6.21 4.85 26.16
C GLN A 264 -5.22 4.44 25.08
N GLU A 265 -5.24 3.17 24.68
CA GLU A 265 -4.33 2.60 23.70
C GLU A 265 -4.94 1.37 23.05
N ALA A 266 -5.01 1.39 21.72
CA ALA A 266 -5.31 0.23 20.90
C ALA A 266 -4.09 -0.17 20.05
N GLY A 267 -2.91 -0.15 20.66
CA GLY A 267 -1.61 -0.23 20.01
C GLY A 267 -0.94 1.14 19.83
N GLY A 268 0.39 1.15 19.88
CA GLY A 268 1.23 2.34 19.73
C GLY A 268 1.88 2.45 18.36
N MET A 269 2.12 3.69 17.93
CA MET A 269 2.76 4.09 16.67
C MET A 269 3.99 4.96 16.95
N ILE A 270 5.03 4.84 16.12
CA ILE A 270 6.21 5.71 16.18
C ILE A 270 6.45 6.38 14.82
N PHE A 271 6.53 7.70 14.75
CA PHE A 271 6.77 8.44 13.49
C PHE A 271 8.25 8.66 13.18
N SER A 272 8.57 9.23 12.02
CA SER A 272 9.96 9.44 11.58
C SER A 272 10.81 10.30 12.52
N ASP A 273 10.19 11.19 13.29
CA ASP A 273 10.84 12.00 14.34
C ASP A 273 10.94 11.27 15.70
N ALA A 274 10.67 9.96 15.71
CA ALA A 274 10.53 9.09 16.88
C ALA A 274 9.39 9.48 17.83
N SER A 275 8.48 10.39 17.47
CA SER A 275 7.33 10.68 18.33
C SER A 275 6.36 9.49 18.39
N GLY A 276 5.85 9.22 19.60
CA GLY A 276 4.91 8.14 19.86
C GLY A 276 3.45 8.59 19.90
N TRP A 277 2.55 7.75 19.39
CA TRP A 277 1.11 8.00 19.41
C TRP A 277 0.33 6.72 19.75
N ASN A 278 -0.54 6.82 20.74
CA ASN A 278 -1.42 5.73 21.13
C ASN A 278 -2.70 5.79 20.30
N TYR A 279 -2.95 4.76 19.48
CA TYR A 279 -4.08 4.76 18.56
C TYR A 279 -5.41 4.68 19.32
N GLY A 280 -6.34 5.55 18.92
CA GLY A 280 -7.66 5.69 19.54
C GLY A 280 -7.68 6.37 20.90
N LYS A 281 -6.60 7.00 21.35
CA LYS A 281 -6.56 7.73 22.62
C LYS A 281 -7.71 8.72 22.76
N LEU A 282 -8.41 8.69 23.90
CA LEU A 282 -9.61 9.45 24.26
C LEU A 282 -10.87 9.16 23.40
N GLN A 283 -10.80 8.20 22.47
CA GLN A 283 -11.95 7.81 21.64
C GLN A 283 -12.78 6.70 22.29
N GLU A 284 -13.84 6.28 21.60
CA GLU A 284 -14.72 5.20 22.03
C GLU A 284 -14.06 3.83 21.81
N PRO A 285 -13.81 3.03 22.87
CA PRO A 285 -13.15 1.73 22.73
C PRO A 285 -13.99 0.67 21.99
N THR A 286 -15.30 0.86 21.88
CA THR A 286 -16.21 -0.06 21.17
C THR A 286 -16.29 0.20 19.67
N ASP A 287 -15.66 1.26 19.15
CA ASP A 287 -15.60 1.53 17.71
C ASP A 287 -15.01 0.29 16.98
N PRO A 288 -15.69 -0.25 15.94
CA PRO A 288 -15.25 -1.44 15.22
C PRO A 288 -13.78 -1.40 14.76
N LYS A 289 -13.23 -0.22 14.44
CA LYS A 289 -11.84 -0.09 13.99
C LYS A 289 -10.80 -0.46 15.07
N TYR A 290 -11.19 -0.44 16.35
CA TYR A 290 -10.33 -0.86 17.47
C TYR A 290 -10.52 -2.31 17.88
N ASN A 291 -11.54 -3.00 17.37
CA ASN A 291 -11.91 -4.35 17.81
C ASN A 291 -11.48 -5.43 16.81
N LYS A 292 -10.21 -5.34 16.37
CA LYS A 292 -9.52 -6.35 15.57
C LYS A 292 -8.07 -6.52 16.03
N ASN A 293 -7.55 -7.75 16.00
CA ASN A 293 -6.14 -8.01 16.29
C ASN A 293 -5.33 -7.44 15.13
N ARG A 294 -4.25 -6.72 15.42
CA ARG A 294 -3.41 -6.08 14.38
C ARG A 294 -1.95 -6.06 14.80
N GLU A 295 -1.08 -6.01 13.80
CA GLU A 295 0.33 -5.69 14.02
C GLU A 295 0.49 -4.20 14.34
N VAL A 296 1.35 -3.88 15.30
CA VAL A 296 1.57 -2.51 15.79
C VAL A 296 3.06 -2.25 16.00
N ASP A 297 3.49 -0.99 16.03
CA ASP A 297 4.90 -0.65 16.24
C ASP A 297 5.35 -1.03 17.66
N TYR A 298 4.50 -0.76 18.65
CA TYR A 298 4.73 -1.16 20.02
C TYR A 298 3.42 -1.39 20.79
N CYS A 299 3.51 -2.12 21.88
CA CYS A 299 2.51 -2.14 22.94
C CYS A 299 3.15 -1.55 24.20
N SER A 300 2.37 -0.82 25.01
CA SER A 300 2.92 -0.28 26.25
C SER A 300 3.29 -1.38 27.25
N GLY A 301 4.39 -1.16 27.98
CA GLY A 301 4.81 -1.97 29.13
C GLY A 301 3.78 -2.03 30.28
N ALA A 302 2.68 -1.27 30.19
CA ALA A 302 1.56 -1.37 31.12
C ALA A 302 0.87 -2.74 31.10
N SER A 303 0.81 -3.43 29.95
CA SER A 303 0.34 -4.81 29.81
C SER A 303 0.91 -5.42 28.52
N LEU A 304 2.09 -6.04 28.62
CA LEU A 304 2.86 -6.56 27.49
C LEU A 304 3.40 -7.97 27.77
N MET A 305 3.05 -8.94 26.91
CA MET A 305 3.50 -10.32 26.98
C MET A 305 4.55 -10.61 25.91
N ILE A 306 5.64 -11.28 26.27
CA ILE A 306 6.70 -11.72 25.37
C ILE A 306 7.02 -13.20 25.60
N ARG A 307 7.43 -13.90 24.54
CA ARG A 307 8.03 -15.25 24.68
C ARG A 307 9.31 -15.17 25.51
N LYS A 308 9.46 -16.01 26.53
CA LYS A 308 10.68 -16.03 27.33
C LYS A 308 11.93 -16.31 26.48
N ALA A 309 11.84 -17.26 25.55
CA ALA A 309 12.96 -17.56 24.64
C ALA A 309 13.36 -16.35 23.78
N LEU A 310 12.39 -15.54 23.34
CA LEU A 310 12.67 -14.32 22.58
C LEU A 310 13.29 -13.24 23.47
N TRP A 311 12.78 -13.06 24.69
CA TRP A 311 13.37 -12.16 25.69
C TRP A 311 14.86 -12.46 25.91
N GLU A 312 15.20 -13.75 26.09
CA GLU A 312 16.58 -14.22 26.24
C GLU A 312 17.41 -13.99 24.97
N GLN A 313 16.83 -14.18 23.79
CA GLN A 313 17.48 -13.96 22.49
C GLN A 313 17.84 -12.49 22.24
N ILE A 314 16.93 -11.55 22.54
CA ILE A 314 17.11 -10.12 22.20
C ILE A 314 17.68 -9.29 23.36
N GLY A 315 17.90 -9.89 24.53
CA GLY A 315 18.52 -9.24 25.69
C GLY A 315 17.57 -8.45 26.60
N GLY A 316 16.26 -8.52 26.37
CA GLY A 316 15.22 -7.86 27.15
C GLY A 316 15.23 -6.33 27.05
N PHE A 317 14.77 -5.63 28.09
CA PHE A 317 14.76 -4.16 28.11
C PHE A 317 16.19 -3.58 28.10
N ASP A 318 16.43 -2.65 27.19
CA ASP A 318 17.72 -2.01 27.01
C ASP A 318 17.99 -0.93 28.07
N LEU A 319 19.12 -1.06 28.79
CA LEU A 319 19.49 -0.18 29.88
C LEU A 319 19.74 1.27 29.44
N ARG A 320 19.89 1.56 28.14
CA ARG A 320 19.97 2.93 27.61
C ARG A 320 18.76 3.79 27.98
N TYR A 321 17.61 3.15 28.19
CA TYR A 321 16.35 3.81 28.51
C TYR A 321 16.07 3.86 30.02
N ALA A 322 16.97 3.37 30.86
CA ALA A 322 16.84 3.52 32.31
C ALA A 322 16.77 5.01 32.69
N PRO A 323 15.90 5.40 33.64
CA PRO A 323 15.07 4.52 34.48
C PRO A 323 13.70 4.11 33.91
N ALA A 324 13.17 4.77 32.87
CA ALA A 324 11.86 4.50 32.25
C ALA A 324 11.65 5.28 30.93
N TYR A 325 10.57 4.94 30.20
CA TYR A 325 10.14 5.43 28.89
C TYR A 325 11.04 5.05 27.70
N TYR A 326 10.40 4.59 26.61
CA TYR A 326 10.96 4.02 25.37
C TYR A 326 11.57 2.61 25.49
N GLU A 327 11.65 2.02 26.68
CA GLU A 327 12.11 0.63 26.84
C GLU A 327 11.16 -0.38 26.19
N ASP A 328 9.85 -0.14 26.26
CA ASP A 328 8.81 -0.98 25.67
C ASP A 328 8.74 -0.81 24.16
N THR A 329 8.84 0.43 23.68
CA THR A 329 8.99 0.74 22.25
C THR A 329 10.24 0.06 21.67
N ASP A 330 11.38 0.17 22.34
CA ASP A 330 12.63 -0.43 21.90
C ASP A 330 12.58 -1.97 21.87
N LEU A 331 12.00 -2.59 22.90
CA LEU A 331 11.81 -4.04 22.94
C LEU A 331 10.94 -4.53 21.76
N CYS A 332 9.91 -3.77 21.42
CA CYS A 332 9.04 -4.06 20.27
C CYS A 332 9.78 -3.91 18.93
N PHE A 333 10.63 -2.90 18.76
CA PHE A 333 11.46 -2.75 17.57
C PHE A 333 12.53 -3.83 17.46
N ALA A 334 13.19 -4.19 18.57
CA ALA A 334 14.14 -5.30 18.61
C ALA A 334 13.48 -6.65 18.26
N THR A 335 12.25 -6.87 18.73
CA THR A 335 11.42 -8.03 18.36
C THR A 335 11.19 -8.10 16.85
N ARG A 336 10.84 -6.97 16.23
CA ARG A 336 10.65 -6.86 14.78
C ARG A 336 11.95 -7.10 14.00
N GLN A 337 13.05 -6.52 14.47
CA GLN A 337 14.37 -6.74 13.88
C GLN A 337 14.79 -8.23 13.92
N ALA A 338 14.36 -8.96 14.96
CA ALA A 338 14.58 -10.40 15.08
C ALA A 338 13.63 -11.26 14.22
N GLY A 339 12.77 -10.66 13.39
CA GLY A 339 11.86 -11.35 12.47
C GLY A 339 10.51 -11.76 13.07
N TYR A 340 10.19 -11.29 14.28
CA TYR A 340 8.92 -11.53 14.96
C TYR A 340 7.96 -10.33 14.83
N LYS A 341 6.68 -10.56 15.11
CA LYS A 341 5.62 -9.55 15.08
C LYS A 341 5.22 -9.09 16.48
N VAL A 342 4.74 -7.86 16.57
CA VAL A 342 4.15 -7.26 17.77
C VAL A 342 2.65 -7.09 17.53
N ILE A 343 1.83 -7.81 18.29
CA ILE A 343 0.39 -7.92 18.02
C ILE A 343 -0.44 -7.26 19.13
N TYR A 344 -1.24 -6.27 18.77
CA TYR A 344 -2.29 -5.75 19.62
C TYR A 344 -3.45 -6.76 19.73
N CYS A 345 -3.80 -7.15 20.96
CA CYS A 345 -4.88 -8.09 21.28
C CYS A 345 -6.13 -7.34 21.74
N HIS A 346 -7.08 -7.10 20.82
CA HIS A 346 -8.27 -6.30 21.14
C HIS A 346 -9.22 -6.97 22.16
N ASP A 347 -9.25 -8.31 22.19
CA ASP A 347 -10.04 -9.11 23.12
C ASP A 347 -9.41 -9.19 24.53
N SER A 348 -8.20 -8.65 24.72
CA SER A 348 -7.58 -8.52 26.03
C SER A 348 -7.74 -7.10 26.53
N GLU A 349 -8.51 -6.89 27.60
CA GLU A 349 -8.81 -5.56 28.13
C GLU A 349 -8.22 -5.34 29.52
N VAL A 350 -7.56 -4.20 29.70
CA VAL A 350 -6.97 -3.76 30.97
C VAL A 350 -7.28 -2.29 31.20
N ILE A 351 -7.78 -1.94 32.38
CA ILE A 351 -7.95 -0.56 32.81
C ILE A 351 -6.63 -0.08 33.40
N HIS A 352 -6.12 1.06 32.96
CA HIS A 352 -4.84 1.59 33.44
C HIS A 352 -5.00 3.04 33.95
N HIS A 353 -4.59 3.26 35.20
CA HIS A 353 -4.69 4.55 35.90
C HIS A 353 -3.44 5.40 35.63
N GLU A 354 -3.24 5.78 34.37
CA GLU A 354 -2.02 6.43 33.87
C GLU A 354 -1.50 7.59 34.73
N GLY A 355 -0.20 7.61 35.01
CA GLY A 355 0.49 8.73 35.65
C GLY A 355 0.32 8.82 37.17
N ILE A 356 -0.37 7.86 37.80
CA ILE A 356 -0.51 7.78 39.26
C ILE A 356 0.82 7.45 39.95
N THR A 357 1.63 6.60 39.33
CA THR A 357 2.94 6.16 39.86
C THR A 357 4.13 6.99 39.35
N ALA A 358 4.12 7.40 38.08
CA ALA A 358 5.25 8.11 37.44
C ALA A 358 5.14 9.65 37.44
N GLY A 359 4.01 10.22 37.88
CA GLY A 359 3.71 11.66 37.81
C GLY A 359 3.17 12.10 36.44
N THR A 360 2.71 13.35 36.32
CA THR A 360 2.13 13.91 35.08
C THR A 360 2.97 15.03 34.44
N ASP A 361 3.99 15.54 35.13
CA ASP A 361 4.84 16.62 34.65
C ASP A 361 5.93 16.08 33.70
N ILE A 362 6.05 16.68 32.51
CA ILE A 362 7.04 16.33 31.49
C ILE A 362 8.38 17.08 31.66
N GLN A 363 8.45 18.05 32.58
CA GLN A 363 9.67 18.79 32.87
C GLN A 363 10.42 18.29 34.11
N THR A 364 9.75 17.55 34.99
CA THR A 364 10.34 17.00 36.22
C THR A 364 9.89 15.55 36.48
N GLY A 365 10.64 14.80 37.30
CA GLY A 365 10.30 13.40 37.63
C GLY A 365 10.54 12.41 36.48
N TYR A 366 9.95 11.21 36.58
CA TYR A 366 10.19 10.13 35.62
C TYR A 366 9.69 10.46 34.21
N LYS A 367 8.60 11.24 34.07
CA LYS A 367 8.03 11.60 32.76
C LYS A 367 8.95 12.46 31.88
N ALA A 368 9.89 13.21 32.46
CA ALA A 368 10.91 13.95 31.69
C ALA A 368 11.79 13.03 30.81
N TYR A 369 11.93 11.76 31.19
CA TYR A 369 12.69 10.79 30.40
C TYR A 369 12.02 10.46 29.06
N GLN A 370 10.73 10.75 28.84
CA GLN A 370 10.11 10.61 27.51
C GLN A 370 10.86 11.42 26.45
N ALA A 371 11.17 12.69 26.73
CA ALA A 371 11.87 13.56 25.79
C ALA A 371 13.35 13.19 25.63
N ILE A 372 14.00 12.81 26.74
CA ILE A 372 15.42 12.42 26.76
C ILE A 372 15.62 11.11 25.98
N ASN A 373 14.81 10.10 26.27
CA ASN A 373 14.93 8.78 25.71
C ASN A 373 14.39 8.70 24.28
N ARG A 374 13.44 9.56 23.88
CA ARG A 374 13.06 9.73 22.46
C ARG A 374 14.28 10.00 21.58
N LYS A 375 15.17 10.91 22.00
CA LYS A 375 16.38 11.25 21.23
C LYS A 375 17.33 10.04 21.12
N LYS A 376 17.48 9.27 22.21
CA LYS A 376 18.29 8.04 22.21
C LYS A 376 17.68 6.97 21.29
N PHE A 377 16.36 6.82 21.32
CA PHE A 377 15.63 5.91 20.46
C PHE A 377 15.75 6.30 18.99
N GLN A 378 15.55 7.59 18.68
CA GLN A 378 15.73 8.13 17.33
C GLN A 378 17.13 7.84 16.79
N ALA A 379 18.17 8.06 17.59
CA ALA A 379 19.55 7.77 17.21
C ALA A 379 19.80 6.27 16.97
N LYS A 380 19.23 5.38 17.81
CA LYS A 380 19.37 3.92 17.65
C LYS A 380 18.67 3.41 16.39
N TRP A 381 17.49 3.91 16.09
CA TRP A 381 16.59 3.35 15.07
C TRP A 381 16.43 4.25 13.83
N TRP A 382 17.32 5.22 13.62
CA TRP A 382 17.17 6.26 12.58
C TRP A 382 16.89 5.67 11.19
N ASN A 383 17.56 4.57 10.85
CA ASN A 383 17.44 3.86 9.58
C ASN A 383 16.08 3.17 9.38
N VAL A 384 15.43 2.75 10.47
CA VAL A 384 14.07 2.22 10.43
C VAL A 384 13.08 3.38 10.36
N LEU A 385 13.31 4.41 11.17
CA LEU A 385 12.44 5.59 11.29
C LEU A 385 12.43 6.46 10.03
N SER A 386 13.48 6.47 9.22
CA SER A 386 13.52 7.20 7.95
C SER A 386 12.47 6.72 6.94
N SER A 387 11.99 5.48 7.09
CA SER A 387 10.90 4.92 6.28
C SER A 387 9.50 5.20 6.86
N HIS A 388 9.42 5.72 8.09
CA HIS A 388 8.13 6.03 8.73
C HIS A 388 7.58 7.37 8.21
N PRO A 389 6.24 7.56 8.20
CA PRO A 389 5.67 8.85 7.87
C PRO A 389 5.98 9.89 8.97
N PRO A 390 5.93 11.19 8.64
CA PRO A 390 6.00 12.26 9.64
C PRO A 390 4.80 12.22 10.58
N PRO A 391 4.91 12.79 11.80
CA PRO A 391 3.79 12.86 12.72
C PRO A 391 2.65 13.74 12.15
N PRO A 392 1.39 13.32 12.32
CA PRO A 392 0.25 14.10 11.84
C PRO A 392 0.10 15.42 12.63
N PRO A 393 -0.56 16.43 12.05
CA PRO A 393 -0.97 17.62 12.80
C PRO A 393 -1.80 17.20 14.01
N GLN A 394 -1.52 17.77 15.19
CA GLN A 394 -2.19 17.41 16.46
C GLN A 394 -3.73 17.56 16.43
N SER A 395 -4.28 18.24 15.42
CA SER A 395 -5.70 18.45 15.19
C SER A 395 -6.43 17.37 14.39
N SER A 396 -5.74 16.35 13.85
CA SER A 396 -6.37 15.32 12.99
C SER A 396 -6.19 13.90 13.56
N PRO A 397 -7.09 13.43 14.44
CA PRO A 397 -7.09 12.05 14.94
C PRO A 397 -7.15 10.99 13.82
N ASP A 398 -7.81 11.32 12.71
CA ASP A 398 -8.00 10.42 11.57
C ASP A 398 -6.71 10.22 10.75
N ALA A 399 -5.80 11.21 10.72
CA ALA A 399 -4.51 11.08 10.04
C ALA A 399 -3.63 9.95 10.63
N SER A 400 -3.76 9.66 11.93
CA SER A 400 -3.09 8.52 12.58
C SER A 400 -3.71 7.16 12.22
N ALA A 401 -4.99 7.14 11.83
CA ALA A 401 -5.66 5.93 11.39
C ALA A 401 -5.09 5.40 10.07
N PHE A 402 -4.69 6.27 9.13
CA PHE A 402 -4.15 5.88 7.82
C PHE A 402 -2.96 4.91 7.87
N ARG A 403 -2.14 4.94 8.93
CA ARG A 403 -1.00 4.04 9.06
C ARG A 403 -1.38 2.65 9.61
N PHE A 404 -2.48 2.52 10.36
CA PHE A 404 -3.03 1.21 10.76
C PHE A 404 -4.20 0.74 9.88
N GLU A 405 -4.73 1.64 9.06
CA GLU A 405 -5.57 1.36 7.88
C GLU A 405 -4.72 1.13 6.63
N ALA A 406 -3.39 1.06 6.77
CA ALA A 406 -2.43 0.80 5.69
C ALA A 406 -2.61 -0.56 4.98
N ASP A 407 -3.56 -1.40 5.41
CA ASP A 407 -4.08 -2.49 4.57
C ASP A 407 -4.75 -1.97 3.28
N ASN A 408 -5.06 -0.67 3.21
CA ASN A 408 -5.71 -0.05 2.05
C ASN A 408 -4.74 0.68 1.11
N ASN A 409 -3.44 0.80 1.41
CA ASN A 409 -2.47 1.48 0.53
C ASN A 409 -1.74 0.48 -0.38
N PHE A 410 -1.09 0.98 -1.44
CA PHE A 410 -0.22 0.15 -2.27
C PHE A 410 0.90 -0.43 -1.40
N ARG A 411 0.97 -1.76 -1.32
CA ARG A 411 1.91 -2.49 -0.48
C ARG A 411 3.24 -2.69 -1.20
N ILE A 412 4.33 -2.26 -0.57
CA ILE A 412 5.69 -2.47 -1.06
C ILE A 412 6.30 -3.59 -0.22
N PRO A 413 6.64 -4.75 -0.82
CA PRO A 413 7.25 -5.85 -0.07
C PRO A 413 8.70 -5.54 0.36
N ASP A 414 9.18 -6.28 1.36
CA ASP A 414 10.56 -6.16 1.88
C ASP A 414 11.63 -6.50 0.82
N GLY A 415 11.27 -7.30 -0.20
CA GLY A 415 12.13 -7.62 -1.35
C GLY A 415 11.68 -6.89 -2.61
N LYS A 416 12.54 -6.91 -3.65
CA LYS A 416 12.25 -6.27 -4.93
C LYS A 416 11.00 -6.85 -5.60
N ILE A 417 10.20 -5.98 -6.20
CA ILE A 417 9.09 -6.35 -7.08
C ILE A 417 9.66 -6.71 -8.46
N LEU A 418 9.84 -7.99 -8.74
CA LEU A 418 10.29 -8.48 -10.04
C LEU A 418 9.06 -8.98 -10.78
N ALA A 419 8.59 -8.18 -11.74
CA ALA A 419 7.30 -8.38 -12.37
C ALA A 419 7.36 -8.64 -13.87
N THR A 420 6.27 -9.18 -14.39
CA THR A 420 5.96 -9.19 -15.82
C THR A 420 4.46 -9.06 -16.03
N HIS A 421 4.05 -8.41 -17.13
CA HIS A 421 2.64 -8.40 -17.52
C HIS A 421 2.21 -9.81 -17.95
N PHE A 422 1.06 -10.26 -17.43
CA PHE A 422 0.51 -11.57 -17.75
C PHE A 422 -0.44 -11.45 -18.95
N LEU A 423 0.05 -11.82 -20.14
CA LEU A 423 -0.73 -11.78 -21.39
C LEU A 423 -1.05 -13.17 -21.96
N ALA A 424 -0.59 -14.23 -21.30
CA ALA A 424 -0.67 -15.60 -21.79
C ALA A 424 -0.14 -15.71 -23.24
N GLN A 425 -0.97 -16.11 -24.20
CA GLN A 425 -0.63 -16.19 -25.64
C GLN A 425 -1.30 -15.08 -26.46
N GLY A 426 -1.95 -14.12 -25.81
CA GLY A 426 -2.71 -13.05 -26.44
C GLY A 426 -1.91 -11.76 -26.62
N TRP A 427 -2.54 -10.78 -27.25
CA TRP A 427 -2.11 -9.38 -27.24
C TRP A 427 -2.78 -8.65 -26.07
N ALA A 428 -2.19 -7.55 -25.58
CA ALA A 428 -2.78 -6.73 -24.52
C ALA A 428 -4.26 -6.38 -24.78
N ALA A 429 -4.61 -6.04 -26.02
CA ALA A 429 -5.98 -5.71 -26.41
C ALA A 429 -6.96 -6.88 -26.33
N ASN A 430 -6.54 -8.14 -26.38
CA ASN A 430 -7.48 -9.27 -26.40
C ASN A 430 -7.17 -10.34 -25.35
N PHE A 431 -6.24 -10.07 -24.44
CA PHE A 431 -5.83 -10.94 -23.35
C PHE A 431 -7.00 -11.66 -22.68
N TRP A 432 -8.01 -10.93 -22.19
CA TRP A 432 -9.13 -11.53 -21.47
C TRP A 432 -9.98 -12.48 -22.33
N SER A 433 -10.12 -12.16 -23.63
CA SER A 433 -10.83 -13.04 -24.56
C SER A 433 -10.04 -14.30 -24.95
N TYR A 434 -8.70 -14.28 -24.78
CA TYR A 434 -7.80 -15.42 -25.04
C TYR A 434 -7.35 -16.14 -23.76
N LEU A 435 -7.71 -15.65 -22.58
CA LEU A 435 -7.34 -16.26 -21.30
C LEU A 435 -8.02 -17.62 -21.14
N ASN A 436 -7.24 -18.70 -21.16
CA ASN A 436 -7.70 -20.05 -20.87
C ASN A 436 -7.07 -20.54 -19.55
N LEU A 437 -7.89 -20.69 -18.49
CA LEU A 437 -7.44 -21.11 -17.16
C LEU A 437 -6.72 -22.47 -17.17
N LYS A 438 -7.07 -23.37 -18.10
CA LYS A 438 -6.39 -24.68 -18.22
C LYS A 438 -4.93 -24.57 -18.70
N ARG A 439 -4.52 -23.39 -19.19
CA ARG A 439 -3.16 -23.11 -19.69
C ARG A 439 -2.37 -22.15 -18.77
N VAL A 440 -2.99 -21.66 -17.68
CA VAL A 440 -2.38 -20.63 -16.81
C VAL A 440 -1.20 -21.19 -16.01
N ASP A 441 -1.34 -22.39 -15.45
CA ASP A 441 -0.33 -22.99 -14.57
C ASP A 441 1.06 -23.05 -15.22
N ALA A 442 1.14 -23.52 -16.47
CA ALA A 442 2.41 -23.61 -17.19
C ALA A 442 3.06 -22.23 -17.44
N GLU A 443 2.25 -21.18 -17.57
CA GLU A 443 2.76 -19.82 -17.72
C GLU A 443 3.25 -19.25 -16.38
N LEU A 444 2.55 -19.51 -15.28
CA LEU A 444 2.99 -19.13 -13.93
C LEU A 444 4.27 -19.84 -13.52
N GLU A 445 4.39 -21.14 -13.83
CA GLU A 445 5.63 -21.91 -13.64
C GLU A 445 6.79 -21.29 -14.43
N PHE A 446 6.54 -20.90 -15.68
CA PHE A 446 7.55 -20.26 -16.52
C PHE A 446 7.97 -18.89 -15.95
N ILE A 447 7.02 -18.06 -15.52
CA ILE A 447 7.28 -16.76 -14.86
C ILE A 447 8.21 -16.94 -13.65
N GLN A 448 7.92 -17.91 -12.78
CA GLN A 448 8.77 -18.21 -11.63
C GLN A 448 10.15 -18.72 -12.03
N SER A 449 10.23 -19.55 -13.08
CA SER A 449 11.52 -20.09 -13.55
C SER A 449 12.49 -19.03 -14.05
N VAL A 450 11.97 -17.88 -14.52
CA VAL A 450 12.77 -16.72 -14.95
C VAL A 450 13.19 -15.84 -13.74
N GLY A 451 12.65 -16.10 -12.55
CA GLY A 451 12.95 -15.38 -11.31
C GLY A 451 12.02 -14.20 -11.00
N PHE A 452 10.89 -14.09 -11.71
CA PHE A 452 9.85 -13.12 -11.35
C PHE A 452 9.04 -13.60 -10.15
N ASN A 453 8.66 -12.66 -9.29
CA ASN A 453 7.87 -12.92 -8.07
C ASN A 453 6.51 -12.21 -8.08
N THR A 454 6.23 -11.44 -9.13
CA THR A 454 5.03 -10.62 -9.27
C THR A 454 4.49 -10.72 -10.70
N VAL A 455 3.17 -10.66 -10.87
CA VAL A 455 2.53 -10.48 -12.17
C VAL A 455 1.75 -9.18 -12.22
N ILE A 456 1.77 -8.51 -13.37
CA ILE A 456 0.94 -7.33 -13.64
C ILE A 456 -0.25 -7.79 -14.47
N LEU A 457 -1.46 -7.58 -13.96
CA LEU A 457 -2.71 -7.90 -14.66
C LEU A 457 -3.30 -6.64 -15.27
N LEU A 458 -3.48 -6.62 -16.59
CA LEU A 458 -4.23 -5.56 -17.26
C LEU A 458 -5.71 -5.77 -16.98
N ILE A 459 -6.36 -4.80 -16.36
CA ILE A 459 -7.79 -4.82 -16.09
C ILE A 459 -8.45 -3.70 -16.93
N PRO A 460 -8.98 -4.03 -18.12
CA PRO A 460 -9.59 -3.04 -18.99
C PRO A 460 -10.97 -2.62 -18.51
N TRP A 461 -11.24 -1.33 -18.58
CA TRP A 461 -12.54 -0.79 -18.15
C TRP A 461 -13.67 -1.23 -19.08
N THR A 462 -13.46 -1.14 -20.40
CA THR A 462 -14.45 -1.52 -21.42
C THR A 462 -14.70 -3.02 -21.50
N GLY A 463 -13.68 -3.84 -21.22
CA GLY A 463 -13.83 -5.29 -21.21
C GLY A 463 -14.71 -5.80 -20.06
N PHE A 464 -14.62 -5.16 -18.88
CA PHE A 464 -15.38 -5.55 -17.69
C PHE A 464 -16.76 -4.87 -17.64
N GLN A 465 -16.85 -3.59 -17.99
CA GLN A 465 -18.09 -2.81 -17.91
C GLN A 465 -18.74 -2.64 -19.29
N THR A 466 -19.91 -3.24 -19.49
CA THR A 466 -20.67 -3.23 -20.76
C THR A 466 -21.24 -1.86 -21.09
N LYS A 467 -21.84 -1.17 -20.12
CA LYS A 467 -22.48 0.14 -20.36
C LYS A 467 -22.26 1.09 -19.20
N VAL A 468 -22.16 2.38 -19.50
CA VAL A 468 -22.11 3.45 -18.49
C VAL A 468 -23.50 3.87 -18.01
N LYS A 469 -24.55 3.67 -18.83
CA LYS A 469 -25.92 4.06 -18.50
C LYS A 469 -26.98 3.15 -19.15
N PRO A 470 -27.74 2.35 -18.36
CA PRO A 470 -27.47 2.04 -16.96
C PRO A 470 -26.12 1.31 -16.81
N ILE A 471 -25.47 1.47 -15.66
CA ILE A 471 -24.20 0.77 -15.37
C ILE A 471 -24.45 -0.74 -15.40
N THR A 472 -23.72 -1.45 -16.27
CA THR A 472 -23.84 -2.90 -16.46
C THR A 472 -22.47 -3.51 -16.73
N TYR A 473 -22.31 -4.82 -16.47
CA TYR A 473 -21.03 -5.52 -16.52
C TYR A 473 -21.10 -6.86 -17.23
N TYR A 474 -19.95 -7.31 -17.73
CA TYR A 474 -19.70 -8.70 -18.09
C TYR A 474 -19.25 -9.48 -16.84
N GLU A 475 -20.21 -10.01 -16.08
CA GLU A 475 -19.94 -10.72 -14.81
C GLU A 475 -18.97 -11.91 -14.97
N GLU A 476 -18.90 -12.51 -16.16
CA GLU A 476 -17.95 -13.57 -16.47
C GLU A 476 -16.48 -13.11 -16.37
N TYR A 477 -16.17 -11.84 -16.70
CA TYR A 477 -14.81 -11.30 -16.58
C TYR A 477 -14.39 -11.15 -15.11
N PHE A 478 -15.30 -10.74 -14.22
CA PHE A 478 -15.02 -10.70 -12.78
C PHE A 478 -14.82 -12.09 -12.20
N SER A 479 -15.68 -13.04 -12.57
CA SER A 479 -15.52 -14.44 -12.13
C SER A 479 -14.20 -15.03 -12.62
N LEU A 480 -13.77 -14.71 -13.83
CA LEU A 480 -12.49 -15.14 -14.38
C LEU A 480 -11.30 -14.44 -13.69
N PHE A 481 -11.45 -13.17 -13.35
CA PHE A 481 -10.45 -12.41 -12.60
C PHE A 481 -10.22 -13.01 -11.22
N GLU A 482 -11.28 -13.32 -10.47
CA GLU A 482 -11.19 -14.02 -9.18
C GLU A 482 -10.50 -15.38 -9.32
N GLN A 483 -10.91 -16.19 -10.30
CA GLN A 483 -10.26 -17.48 -10.57
C GLN A 483 -8.77 -17.33 -10.91
N LEU A 484 -8.40 -16.31 -11.68
CA LEU A 484 -7.00 -16.04 -12.00
C LEU A 484 -6.22 -15.61 -10.75
N LEU A 485 -6.79 -14.76 -9.90
CA LEU A 485 -6.19 -14.36 -8.61
C LEU A 485 -5.97 -15.57 -7.69
N ASP A 486 -6.96 -16.46 -7.58
CA ASP A 486 -6.86 -17.71 -6.82
C ASP A 486 -5.68 -18.55 -7.33
N ARG A 487 -5.60 -18.78 -8.65
CA ARG A 487 -4.48 -19.53 -9.24
C ARG A 487 -3.14 -18.86 -8.96
N ILE A 488 -3.01 -17.55 -9.17
CA ILE A 488 -1.74 -16.84 -8.92
C ILE A 488 -1.31 -16.95 -7.45
N GLN A 489 -2.27 -16.89 -6.51
CA GLN A 489 -2.00 -17.05 -5.09
C GLN A 489 -1.50 -18.47 -4.74
N GLU A 490 -2.01 -19.52 -5.39
CA GLU A 490 -1.52 -20.89 -5.20
C GLU A 490 -0.04 -21.05 -5.62
N PHE A 491 0.44 -20.21 -6.55
CA PHE A 491 1.84 -20.16 -6.97
C PHE A 491 2.69 -19.21 -6.11
N ASP A 492 2.17 -18.62 -5.03
CA ASP A 492 2.88 -17.68 -4.15
C ASP A 492 3.45 -16.45 -4.89
N LEU A 493 2.77 -16.03 -5.97
CA LEU A 493 3.11 -14.84 -6.74
C LEU A 493 2.29 -13.63 -6.26
N GLN A 494 2.94 -12.46 -6.24
CA GLN A 494 2.27 -11.18 -5.98
C GLN A 494 1.55 -10.67 -7.23
N VAL A 495 0.59 -9.76 -7.04
CA VAL A 495 -0.20 -9.17 -8.13
C VAL A 495 -0.19 -7.65 -8.04
N ILE A 496 0.03 -6.99 -9.18
CA ILE A 496 -0.24 -5.57 -9.39
C ILE A 496 -1.29 -5.43 -10.49
N LEU A 497 -2.21 -4.49 -10.33
CA LEU A 497 -3.26 -4.23 -11.31
C LEU A 497 -2.91 -2.99 -12.15
N ARG A 498 -2.87 -3.12 -13.48
CA ARG A 498 -2.87 -1.98 -14.40
C ARG A 498 -4.31 -1.71 -14.82
N ILE A 499 -4.92 -0.66 -14.27
CA ILE A 499 -6.36 -0.44 -14.30
C ILE A 499 -6.70 0.64 -15.34
N GLY A 500 -7.79 0.43 -16.08
CA GLY A 500 -8.35 1.45 -16.96
C GLY A 500 -7.93 1.34 -18.43
N TYR A 501 -7.19 0.29 -18.79
CA TYR A 501 -6.83 -0.02 -20.18
C TYR A 501 -8.06 0.04 -21.08
N SER A 502 -8.11 0.99 -22.02
CA SER A 502 -9.30 1.28 -22.82
C SER A 502 -9.34 0.53 -24.16
N HIS A 503 -8.24 -0.12 -24.52
CA HIS A 503 -8.00 -0.74 -25.81
C HIS A 503 -8.48 -2.20 -25.90
N ASP A 504 -9.28 -2.67 -24.93
CA ASP A 504 -9.77 -4.05 -24.97
C ASP A 504 -10.74 -4.29 -26.15
N ASN A 505 -10.40 -5.31 -26.93
CA ASN A 505 -11.12 -5.90 -28.05
C ASN A 505 -11.97 -7.09 -27.62
N GLY A 506 -12.29 -7.20 -26.34
CA GLY A 506 -13.23 -8.18 -25.84
C GLY A 506 -14.66 -7.83 -26.27
N PRO A 507 -15.63 -8.01 -25.38
CA PRO A 507 -17.02 -7.89 -25.74
C PRO A 507 -17.44 -6.42 -25.96
N ASP A 508 -18.48 -6.21 -26.78
CA ASP A 508 -18.87 -4.85 -27.15
C ASP A 508 -19.37 -4.05 -25.94
N SER A 509 -18.92 -2.79 -25.84
CA SER A 509 -19.17 -1.89 -24.72
C SER A 509 -19.70 -0.54 -25.21
N GLU A 510 -20.62 0.09 -24.47
CA GLU A 510 -21.31 1.32 -24.87
C GLU A 510 -21.19 2.44 -23.80
N PRO A 511 -20.60 3.61 -24.13
CA PRO A 511 -19.86 3.88 -25.35
C PRO A 511 -18.51 3.12 -25.37
N GLU A 512 -17.88 3.07 -26.54
CA GLU A 512 -16.57 2.46 -26.74
C GLU A 512 -15.46 3.17 -25.94
N GLY A 513 -14.30 2.51 -25.78
CA GLY A 513 -13.24 2.95 -24.86
C GLY A 513 -12.74 4.38 -25.08
N PHE A 514 -12.47 4.73 -26.34
CA PHE A 514 -12.06 6.09 -26.70
C PHE A 514 -13.08 7.15 -26.26
N LEU A 515 -14.37 6.90 -26.48
CA LEU A 515 -15.42 7.83 -26.08
C LEU A 515 -15.57 7.93 -24.56
N ARG A 516 -15.28 6.86 -23.81
CA ARG A 516 -15.24 6.92 -22.35
C ARG A 516 -14.09 7.79 -21.85
N GLN A 517 -12.89 7.64 -22.42
CA GLN A 517 -11.73 8.48 -22.09
C GLN A 517 -12.00 9.95 -22.36
N VAL A 518 -12.62 10.26 -23.51
CA VAL A 518 -13.02 11.63 -23.86
C VAL A 518 -14.01 12.19 -22.83
N ALA A 519 -14.97 11.39 -22.37
CA ALA A 519 -16.07 11.89 -21.54
C ALA A 519 -15.81 11.86 -20.03
N ILE A 520 -14.85 11.07 -19.54
CA ILE A 520 -14.67 10.81 -18.09
C ILE A 520 -14.48 12.10 -17.27
N GLY A 521 -13.83 13.11 -17.83
CA GLY A 521 -13.59 14.39 -17.15
C GLY A 521 -14.79 15.31 -17.05
N ALA A 522 -15.77 15.19 -17.95
CA ALA A 522 -16.88 16.16 -18.07
C ALA A 522 -18.27 15.54 -17.92
N ASP A 523 -18.45 14.25 -18.18
CA ASP A 523 -19.72 13.54 -18.07
C ASP A 523 -19.82 12.81 -16.72
N THR A 524 -20.73 13.28 -15.86
CA THR A 524 -20.94 12.72 -14.53
C THR A 524 -21.35 11.24 -14.55
N ALA A 525 -22.11 10.81 -15.58
CA ALA A 525 -22.53 9.41 -15.67
C ALA A 525 -21.35 8.49 -15.99
N THR A 526 -20.44 8.93 -16.86
CA THR A 526 -19.20 8.23 -17.20
C THR A 526 -18.26 8.14 -15.99
N MET A 527 -18.06 9.23 -15.25
CA MET A 527 -17.28 9.22 -14.01
C MET A 527 -17.91 8.31 -12.94
N GLN A 528 -19.24 8.37 -12.76
CA GLN A 528 -19.94 7.47 -11.84
C GLN A 528 -19.74 5.99 -12.20
N ALA A 529 -19.79 5.67 -13.51
CA ALA A 529 -19.54 4.33 -13.99
C ALA A 529 -18.09 3.89 -13.75
N TRP A 530 -17.11 4.79 -13.91
CA TRP A 530 -15.72 4.53 -13.56
C TRP A 530 -15.54 4.22 -12.07
N CYS A 531 -16.12 5.03 -11.19
CA CYS A 531 -16.07 4.80 -9.73
C CYS A 531 -16.73 3.47 -9.32
N ASP A 532 -17.90 3.14 -9.86
CA ASP A 532 -18.59 1.86 -9.57
C ASP A 532 -17.74 0.65 -10.01
N TYR A 533 -17.02 0.79 -11.14
CA TYR A 533 -16.09 -0.23 -11.62
C TYR A 533 -14.91 -0.42 -10.64
N LEU A 534 -14.33 0.68 -10.14
CA LEU A 534 -13.27 0.62 -9.14
C LEU A 534 -13.74 0.03 -7.81
N ASP A 535 -14.93 0.39 -7.32
CA ASP A 535 -15.51 -0.17 -6.08
C ASP A 535 -15.66 -1.69 -6.16
N ARG A 536 -16.07 -2.20 -7.33
CA ARG A 536 -16.16 -3.65 -7.57
C ARG A 536 -14.80 -4.32 -7.56
N LEU A 537 -13.82 -3.75 -8.27
CA LEU A 537 -12.45 -4.27 -8.26
C LEU A 537 -11.88 -4.28 -6.84
N TRP A 538 -12.00 -3.17 -6.12
CA TRP A 538 -11.51 -3.05 -4.75
C TRP A 538 -12.19 -4.04 -3.80
N THR A 539 -13.50 -4.25 -3.96
CA THR A 539 -14.26 -5.21 -3.16
C THR A 539 -13.71 -6.63 -3.27
N ILE A 540 -13.27 -7.02 -4.48
CA ILE A 540 -12.60 -8.30 -4.72
C ILE A 540 -11.19 -8.25 -4.13
N THR A 541 -10.36 -7.31 -4.58
CA THR A 541 -8.91 -7.34 -4.40
C THR A 541 -8.46 -7.14 -2.96
N LYS A 542 -9.21 -6.39 -2.15
CA LYS A 542 -8.91 -6.21 -0.72
C LYS A 542 -8.95 -7.52 0.09
N SER A 543 -9.57 -8.57 -0.46
CA SER A 543 -9.60 -9.90 0.17
C SER A 543 -8.39 -10.78 -0.20
N TYR A 544 -7.57 -10.37 -1.16
CA TYR A 544 -6.42 -11.12 -1.65
C TYR A 544 -5.11 -10.57 -1.08
N PRO A 545 -4.48 -11.26 -0.11
CA PRO A 545 -3.25 -10.80 0.53
C PRO A 545 -2.03 -10.76 -0.39
N ASN A 546 -2.09 -11.31 -1.60
CA ASN A 546 -1.04 -11.20 -2.61
C ASN A 546 -1.24 -10.04 -3.61
N VAL A 547 -2.35 -9.29 -3.55
CA VAL A 547 -2.57 -8.10 -4.41
C VAL A 547 -1.95 -6.85 -3.78
N LEU A 548 -0.81 -6.40 -4.29
CA LEU A 548 -0.07 -5.26 -3.73
C LEU A 548 -0.82 -3.94 -3.87
N GLY A 549 -1.52 -3.75 -5.00
CA GLY A 549 -2.26 -2.53 -5.31
C GLY A 549 -2.49 -2.43 -6.81
N GLY A 550 -2.78 -1.22 -7.28
CA GLY A 550 -2.90 -0.96 -8.72
C GLY A 550 -2.35 0.39 -9.12
N PHE A 551 -2.24 0.61 -10.43
CA PHE A 551 -1.94 1.91 -11.01
C PHE A 551 -2.77 2.16 -12.26
N ILE A 552 -3.06 3.43 -12.52
CA ILE A 552 -3.49 3.91 -13.83
C ILE A 552 -2.28 4.51 -14.56
N THR A 553 -2.27 4.49 -15.88
CA THR A 553 -1.16 5.06 -16.67
C THR A 553 -1.60 6.32 -17.38
N TRP A 554 -0.66 7.24 -17.61
CA TRP A 554 -0.91 8.39 -18.47
C TRP A 554 -1.26 7.92 -19.89
N GLU A 555 -0.55 6.91 -20.41
CA GLU A 555 -0.74 6.37 -21.77
C GLU A 555 -2.10 5.68 -21.97
N ASP A 556 -2.55 4.81 -21.06
CA ASP A 556 -3.84 4.11 -21.21
C ASP A 556 -5.05 5.05 -21.20
N PHE A 557 -4.89 6.29 -20.74
CA PHE A 557 -5.92 7.31 -20.80
C PHE A 557 -5.69 8.29 -21.96
N PHE A 558 -4.43 8.59 -22.30
CA PHE A 558 -4.08 9.54 -23.34
C PHE A 558 -4.14 8.92 -24.73
N LEU A 559 -5.11 9.36 -25.54
CA LEU A 559 -5.08 8.99 -26.96
C LEU A 559 -5.78 10.00 -27.87
N MET A 560 -5.25 11.21 -27.94
CA MET A 560 -5.87 12.28 -28.70
C MET A 560 -4.88 13.02 -29.62
N ASP A 561 -4.10 12.30 -30.45
CA ASP A 561 -3.65 12.92 -31.71
C ASP A 561 -4.85 13.07 -32.66
N LEU A 562 -5.57 14.17 -32.47
CA LEU A 562 -6.71 14.54 -33.28
C LEU A 562 -6.31 15.38 -34.51
N THR A 563 -5.02 15.48 -34.83
CA THR A 563 -4.54 16.30 -35.96
C THR A 563 -5.17 15.89 -37.29
N HIS A 564 -5.51 14.61 -37.44
CA HIS A 564 -6.06 14.04 -38.67
C HIS A 564 -7.59 14.17 -38.81
N ILE A 565 -8.30 14.69 -37.80
CA ILE A 565 -9.76 14.91 -37.87
C ILE A 565 -10.10 16.40 -38.09
N SER A 566 -11.30 16.65 -38.64
CA SER A 566 -11.75 18.01 -38.97
C SER A 566 -11.83 18.92 -37.74
N LEU A 567 -11.67 20.22 -37.96
CA LEU A 567 -11.78 21.25 -36.93
C LEU A 567 -13.10 21.15 -36.16
N ASP A 568 -14.22 20.98 -36.87
CA ASP A 568 -15.55 20.81 -36.27
C ASP A 568 -15.61 19.64 -35.29
N LYS A 569 -14.93 18.53 -35.59
CA LYS A 569 -14.88 17.38 -34.68
C LYS A 569 -13.99 17.65 -33.47
N ARG A 570 -12.85 18.32 -33.66
CA ARG A 570 -11.98 18.74 -32.54
C ARG A 570 -12.68 19.71 -31.60
N LEU A 571 -13.58 20.54 -32.12
CA LEU A 571 -14.44 21.42 -31.35
C LEU A 571 -15.50 20.64 -30.55
N ILE A 572 -16.11 19.61 -31.16
CA ILE A 572 -17.03 18.73 -30.42
C ILE A 572 -16.28 18.04 -29.27
N PHE A 573 -15.06 17.55 -29.50
CA PHE A 573 -14.28 16.89 -28.46
C PHE A 573 -13.81 17.85 -27.36
N SER A 574 -13.51 19.12 -27.66
CA SER A 574 -13.12 20.09 -26.62
C SER A 574 -14.26 20.33 -25.62
N THR A 575 -15.51 20.32 -26.08
CA THR A 575 -16.68 20.41 -25.18
C THR A 575 -16.86 19.13 -24.35
N HIS A 576 -16.71 17.95 -24.94
CA HIS A 576 -16.96 16.68 -24.24
C HIS A 576 -15.84 16.26 -23.28
N THR A 577 -14.62 16.78 -23.47
CA THR A 577 -13.48 16.55 -22.57
C THR A 577 -13.49 17.45 -21.34
N GLY A 578 -14.17 18.61 -21.41
CA GLY A 578 -14.06 19.64 -20.38
C GLY A 578 -12.89 20.60 -20.61
N TYR A 579 -12.13 20.46 -21.71
CA TYR A 579 -10.99 21.31 -22.05
C TYR A 579 -11.35 22.80 -22.08
N GLN A 580 -12.50 23.15 -22.65
CA GLN A 580 -12.96 24.55 -22.72
C GLN A 580 -13.23 25.16 -21.34
N ASN A 581 -13.74 24.37 -20.40
CA ASN A 581 -13.97 24.82 -19.02
C ASN A 581 -12.64 25.04 -18.30
N TYR A 582 -11.70 24.11 -18.45
CA TYR A 582 -10.35 24.27 -17.91
C TYR A 582 -9.69 25.55 -18.44
N LEU A 583 -9.73 25.77 -19.76
CA LEU A 583 -9.20 27.01 -20.34
C LEU A 583 -9.85 28.26 -19.74
N GLN A 584 -11.16 28.26 -19.53
CA GLN A 584 -11.88 29.38 -18.93
C GLN A 584 -11.48 29.65 -17.47
N GLU A 585 -11.10 28.62 -16.71
CA GLU A 585 -10.68 28.74 -15.32
C GLU A 585 -9.22 29.22 -15.17
N HIS A 586 -8.37 28.90 -16.16
CA HIS A 586 -6.92 29.09 -16.05
C HIS A 586 -6.33 30.18 -16.96
N TYR A 587 -7.01 30.55 -18.04
CA TYR A 587 -6.48 31.45 -19.08
C TYR A 587 -7.51 32.50 -19.52
N THR A 588 -7.02 33.67 -19.91
CA THR A 588 -7.84 34.66 -20.62
C THR A 588 -8.00 34.28 -22.10
N ILE A 589 -9.08 34.74 -22.73
CA ILE A 589 -9.33 34.45 -24.16
C ILE A 589 -8.25 35.04 -25.08
N ASP A 590 -7.60 36.13 -24.68
CA ASP A 590 -6.50 36.76 -25.42
C ASP A 590 -5.24 35.88 -25.36
N GLU A 591 -4.87 35.36 -24.18
CA GLU A 591 -3.75 34.42 -24.04
C GLU A 591 -3.98 33.15 -24.88
N ILE A 592 -5.20 32.58 -24.83
CA ILE A 592 -5.56 31.43 -25.66
C ILE A 592 -5.41 31.78 -27.15
N SER A 593 -5.91 32.95 -27.56
CA SER A 593 -5.82 33.39 -28.95
C SER A 593 -4.37 33.50 -29.43
N ASP A 594 -3.47 33.99 -28.58
CA ASP A 594 -2.04 34.07 -28.84
C ASP A 594 -1.40 32.68 -28.99
N HIS A 595 -1.71 31.74 -28.09
CA HIS A 595 -1.21 30.36 -28.17
C HIS A 595 -1.65 29.62 -29.44
N TYR A 596 -2.88 29.85 -29.90
CA TYR A 596 -3.40 29.26 -31.14
C TYR A 596 -3.01 30.05 -32.39
N ASN A 597 -2.42 31.24 -32.24
CA ASN A 597 -2.19 32.20 -33.32
C ASN A 597 -3.49 32.46 -34.14
N GLN A 598 -4.62 32.56 -33.43
CA GLN A 598 -5.95 32.74 -33.98
C GLN A 598 -6.82 33.46 -32.94
N SER A 599 -7.55 34.51 -33.34
CA SER A 599 -8.49 35.19 -32.45
C SER A 599 -9.75 34.36 -32.20
N PHE A 600 -10.15 34.21 -30.93
CA PHE A 600 -11.42 33.64 -30.50
C PHE A 600 -12.27 34.68 -29.77
N ALA A 601 -13.58 34.71 -30.03
CA ALA A 601 -14.49 35.63 -29.34
C ALA A 601 -14.98 35.06 -27.99
N ASN A 602 -14.93 33.74 -27.82
CA ASN A 602 -15.42 33.03 -26.64
C ASN A 602 -14.77 31.63 -26.53
N TYR A 603 -14.78 31.07 -25.32
CA TYR A 603 -14.17 29.76 -25.02
C TYR A 603 -14.81 28.59 -25.80
N ASN A 604 -16.09 28.71 -26.18
CA ASN A 604 -16.81 27.66 -26.91
C ASN A 604 -16.36 27.51 -28.38
N GLU A 605 -15.57 28.46 -28.89
CA GLU A 605 -14.96 28.41 -30.22
C GLU A 605 -13.60 27.70 -30.23
N VAL A 606 -13.03 27.40 -29.06
CA VAL A 606 -11.67 26.84 -28.94
C VAL A 606 -11.70 25.32 -29.13
N PRO A 607 -11.09 24.78 -30.20
CA PRO A 607 -11.02 23.34 -30.46
C PRO A 607 -9.83 22.71 -29.71
N ILE A 608 -9.78 21.37 -29.63
CA ILE A 608 -8.54 20.70 -29.24
C ILE A 608 -7.43 21.04 -30.25
N PRO A 609 -6.21 21.42 -29.80
CA PRO A 609 -5.14 21.85 -30.69
C PRO A 609 -4.63 20.68 -31.55
N ALA A 610 -3.94 21.00 -32.65
CA ALA A 610 -3.22 19.97 -33.40
C ALA A 610 -1.95 19.57 -32.63
N PHE A 611 -1.56 18.31 -32.69
CA PHE A 611 -0.48 17.76 -31.86
C PHE A 611 0.86 18.49 -32.05
N LYS A 612 1.18 18.90 -33.29
CA LYS A 612 2.41 19.65 -33.60
C LYS A 612 2.27 21.18 -33.52
N SER A 613 1.14 21.70 -33.02
CA SER A 613 0.90 23.15 -32.92
C SER A 613 1.43 23.73 -31.61
N ILE A 614 1.66 25.05 -31.57
CA ILE A 614 2.13 25.75 -30.36
C ILE A 614 1.13 25.60 -29.19
N ALA A 615 -0.17 25.57 -29.50
CA ALA A 615 -1.24 25.44 -28.52
C ALA A 615 -1.31 24.06 -27.84
N ILE A 616 -0.56 23.04 -28.29
CA ILE A 616 -0.61 21.69 -27.69
C ILE A 616 -0.22 21.69 -26.21
N HIS A 617 0.62 22.63 -25.79
CA HIS A 617 0.98 22.86 -24.39
C HIS A 617 -0.25 23.00 -23.48
N LEU A 618 -1.23 23.81 -23.90
CA LEU A 618 -2.45 24.04 -23.12
C LEU A 618 -3.26 22.75 -22.93
N PHE A 619 -3.26 21.87 -23.94
CA PHE A 619 -3.95 20.58 -23.85
C PHE A 619 -3.19 19.58 -22.98
N CYS A 620 -1.85 19.58 -23.02
CA CYS A 620 -1.04 18.74 -22.14
C CYS A 620 -1.23 19.11 -20.66
N GLU A 621 -1.24 20.41 -20.33
CA GLU A 621 -1.52 20.86 -18.96
C GLU A 621 -2.93 20.49 -18.49
N PHE A 622 -3.93 20.69 -19.35
CA PHE A 622 -5.30 20.23 -19.07
C PHE A 622 -5.33 18.71 -18.81
N TRP A 623 -4.62 17.93 -19.62
CA TRP A 623 -4.66 16.48 -19.53
C TRP A 623 -3.97 15.97 -18.27
N ASP A 624 -2.83 16.57 -17.90
CA ASP A 624 -2.13 16.27 -16.65
C ASP A 624 -3.01 16.60 -15.44
N ASP A 625 -3.65 17.78 -15.43
CA ASP A 625 -4.58 18.19 -14.36
C ASP A 625 -5.78 17.24 -14.28
N LEU A 626 -6.40 16.90 -15.42
CA LEU A 626 -7.52 15.96 -15.48
C LEU A 626 -7.13 14.60 -14.89
N LEU A 627 -5.97 14.06 -15.26
CA LEU A 627 -5.53 12.76 -14.76
C LEU A 627 -5.22 12.79 -13.26
N VAL A 628 -4.47 13.78 -12.79
CA VAL A 628 -3.99 13.82 -11.40
C VAL A 628 -5.09 14.32 -10.44
N ASN A 629 -5.68 15.48 -10.74
CA ASN A 629 -6.57 16.19 -9.82
C ASN A 629 -8.03 15.76 -9.91
N VAL A 630 -8.45 15.17 -11.02
CA VAL A 630 -9.82 14.67 -11.20
C VAL A 630 -9.86 13.15 -11.14
N ILE A 631 -9.23 12.46 -12.09
CA ILE A 631 -9.37 10.99 -12.24
C ILE A 631 -8.70 10.26 -11.09
N LEU A 632 -7.39 10.44 -10.85
CA LEU A 632 -6.65 9.72 -9.81
C LEU A 632 -7.22 10.03 -8.42
N LYS A 633 -7.44 11.31 -8.12
CA LYS A 633 -7.96 11.75 -6.83
C LYS A 633 -9.34 11.16 -6.50
N GLN A 634 -10.25 11.10 -7.47
CA GLN A 634 -11.55 10.44 -7.27
C GLN A 634 -11.39 8.93 -7.19
N SER A 635 -10.57 8.34 -8.05
CA SER A 635 -10.33 6.89 -8.10
C SER A 635 -9.82 6.35 -6.76
N LYS A 636 -8.95 7.07 -6.06
CA LYS A 636 -8.43 6.69 -4.74
C LYS A 636 -9.48 6.63 -3.64
N GLN A 637 -10.63 7.29 -3.81
CA GLN A 637 -11.75 7.15 -2.86
C GLN A 637 -12.44 5.79 -2.97
N HIS A 638 -12.35 5.15 -4.14
CA HIS A 638 -12.99 3.88 -4.47
C HIS A 638 -12.00 2.70 -4.48
N PHE A 639 -10.73 2.97 -4.80
CA PHE A 639 -9.61 2.04 -4.75
C PHE A 639 -8.41 2.73 -4.07
N PRO A 640 -8.28 2.66 -2.74
CA PRO A 640 -7.27 3.45 -2.03
C PRO A 640 -5.82 3.03 -2.31
N ALA A 641 -5.58 1.76 -2.66
CA ALA A 641 -4.26 1.22 -2.99
C ALA A 641 -3.83 1.55 -4.44
N LEU A 642 -4.33 2.65 -5.00
CA LEU A 642 -4.08 3.09 -6.36
C LEU A 642 -2.95 4.12 -6.41
N SER A 643 -2.06 3.94 -7.39
CA SER A 643 -1.00 4.84 -7.82
C SER A 643 -1.22 5.26 -9.28
N MET A 644 -0.27 6.00 -9.86
CA MET A 644 -0.28 6.41 -11.25
C MET A 644 1.13 6.37 -11.84
N GLU A 645 1.20 6.14 -13.15
CA GLU A 645 2.41 6.38 -13.95
C GLU A 645 2.68 7.88 -14.08
N ILE A 646 3.90 8.29 -13.73
CA ILE A 646 4.37 9.66 -13.96
C ILE A 646 5.02 9.74 -15.35
N ARG A 647 4.77 10.83 -16.07
CA ARG A 647 5.18 10.96 -17.46
C ARG A 647 6.57 11.61 -17.52
N THR A 648 7.58 10.79 -17.79
CA THR A 648 9.01 11.17 -17.70
C THR A 648 9.59 11.76 -18.98
N ASP A 649 8.93 11.53 -20.12
CA ASP A 649 9.25 12.10 -21.41
C ASP A 649 8.51 13.42 -21.65
N CYS A 650 8.84 14.07 -22.77
CA CYS A 650 8.31 15.38 -23.15
C CYS A 650 7.89 15.36 -24.61
N GLU A 651 6.80 16.05 -24.91
CA GLU A 651 6.27 16.14 -26.27
C GLU A 651 7.08 17.13 -27.12
N PRO A 652 7.51 16.75 -28.34
CA PRO A 652 8.32 17.62 -29.20
C PRO A 652 7.49 18.77 -29.78
N GLN A 653 8.07 19.97 -29.74
CA GLN A 653 7.57 21.18 -30.39
C GLN A 653 8.65 21.72 -31.35
N GLN A 654 8.28 22.52 -32.36
CA GLN A 654 9.20 22.96 -33.43
C GLN A 654 10.60 23.38 -32.94
N ASP A 655 10.68 24.17 -31.85
CA ASP A 655 11.94 24.66 -31.28
C ASP A 655 12.11 24.35 -29.77
N THR A 656 11.26 23.51 -29.17
CA THR A 656 11.25 23.22 -27.72
C THR A 656 10.54 21.89 -27.40
N HIS A 657 10.37 21.55 -26.12
CA HIS A 657 9.63 20.37 -25.67
C HIS A 657 8.68 20.72 -24.53
N ILE A 658 7.57 19.99 -24.41
CA ILE A 658 6.56 20.16 -23.35
C ILE A 658 6.67 18.97 -22.41
N CYS A 659 7.06 19.21 -21.17
CA CYS A 659 7.24 18.16 -20.17
C CYS A 659 6.10 18.14 -19.16
N HIS A 660 5.68 16.94 -18.78
CA HIS A 660 4.51 16.67 -17.94
C HIS A 660 4.77 16.82 -16.44
N LYS A 661 5.25 18.00 -16.03
CA LYS A 661 5.74 18.26 -14.67
C LYS A 661 4.68 18.00 -13.59
N GLN A 662 3.42 18.23 -13.89
CA GLN A 662 2.31 18.05 -12.96
C GLN A 662 2.12 16.57 -12.56
N THR A 663 2.52 15.63 -13.43
CA THR A 663 2.41 14.19 -13.13
C THR A 663 3.36 13.72 -12.03
N PHE A 664 4.41 14.48 -11.70
CA PHE A 664 5.38 14.11 -10.65
C PHE A 664 4.88 14.38 -9.23
N ASP A 665 3.96 15.32 -9.06
CA ASP A 665 3.34 15.69 -7.78
C ASP A 665 1.98 14.99 -7.64
N LEU A 666 2.04 13.67 -7.44
CA LEU A 666 0.86 12.86 -7.16
C LEU A 666 0.23 13.26 -5.81
N THR A 667 -0.90 12.66 -5.46
CA THR A 667 -1.56 12.94 -4.17
C THR A 667 -0.65 12.60 -2.97
N THR A 668 -0.80 13.35 -1.87
CA THR A 668 0.08 13.24 -0.68
C THR A 668 0.06 11.87 0.02
N ASP A 669 -0.96 11.06 -0.26
CA ASP A 669 -1.16 9.68 0.19
C ASP A 669 -0.67 8.64 -0.84
N THR A 670 0.01 9.07 -1.89
CA THR A 670 0.69 8.20 -2.86
C THR A 670 2.17 8.15 -2.51
N HIS A 671 2.70 6.95 -2.29
CA HIS A 671 4.10 6.75 -1.87
C HIS A 671 4.93 5.99 -2.91
N ILE A 672 4.30 5.49 -3.96
CA ILE A 672 4.92 4.82 -5.11
C ILE A 672 4.51 5.55 -6.38
N SER A 673 5.48 5.81 -7.25
CA SER A 673 5.26 6.34 -8.60
C SER A 673 5.70 5.29 -9.60
N THR A 674 4.86 5.06 -10.60
CA THR A 674 5.18 4.13 -11.69
C THR A 674 5.82 4.90 -12.84
N ILE A 675 6.74 4.28 -13.58
CA ILE A 675 7.35 4.82 -14.80
C ILE A 675 7.50 3.70 -15.82
N TYR A 676 7.55 4.03 -17.11
CA TYR A 676 8.14 3.12 -18.10
C TYR A 676 9.66 3.34 -18.16
N TYR A 677 10.40 2.58 -18.98
CA TYR A 677 11.81 2.84 -19.31
C TYR A 677 12.11 2.34 -20.72
N THR A 678 12.90 3.11 -21.48
CA THR A 678 13.48 2.70 -22.77
C THR A 678 14.90 3.26 -22.92
N PRO A 679 15.82 2.58 -23.64
CA PRO A 679 17.14 3.11 -23.96
C PRO A 679 17.10 4.49 -24.64
N ALA A 680 16.01 4.83 -25.33
CA ALA A 680 15.84 6.13 -25.98
C ALA A 680 15.68 7.31 -25.00
N TRP A 681 15.47 7.06 -23.70
CA TRP A 681 15.36 8.12 -22.70
C TRP A 681 16.56 9.05 -22.69
N GLY A 682 16.31 10.33 -23.01
CA GLY A 682 17.34 11.37 -23.08
C GLY A 682 18.33 11.21 -24.25
N ALA A 683 18.07 10.28 -25.18
CA ALA A 683 18.85 10.09 -26.40
C ALA A 683 18.20 10.83 -27.58
N LEU A 684 18.93 10.93 -28.70
CA LEU A 684 18.33 11.38 -29.95
C LEU A 684 17.53 10.23 -30.58
N ASN A 685 16.34 10.52 -31.09
CA ASN A 685 15.53 9.55 -31.82
C ASN A 685 15.91 9.54 -33.31
N ASP A 686 17.17 9.23 -33.61
CA ASP A 686 17.74 9.12 -34.96
C ASP A 686 18.06 7.68 -35.39
N GLY A 687 17.63 6.69 -34.61
CA GLY A 687 17.89 5.26 -34.83
C GLY A 687 19.29 4.82 -34.44
N GLY A 688 20.01 5.65 -33.66
CA GLY A 688 21.36 5.36 -33.19
C GLY A 688 21.46 4.05 -32.38
N LEU A 689 22.57 3.34 -32.55
CA LEU A 689 22.94 2.20 -31.72
C LEU A 689 24.02 2.62 -30.72
N GLU A 690 23.81 2.30 -29.44
CA GLU A 690 24.72 2.69 -28.36
C GLU A 690 25.34 1.51 -27.61
N SER A 691 26.43 1.82 -26.88
CA SER A 691 27.10 0.91 -25.96
C SER A 691 26.37 0.82 -24.63
N ALA A 692 26.52 -0.29 -23.92
CA ALA A 692 25.93 -0.46 -22.58
C ALA A 692 26.37 0.65 -21.62
N ALA A 693 27.65 1.06 -21.66
CA ALA A 693 28.19 2.08 -20.78
C ALA A 693 27.50 3.43 -20.94
N THR A 694 27.29 3.87 -22.19
CA THR A 694 26.59 5.13 -22.50
C THR A 694 25.15 5.10 -21.99
N THR A 695 24.43 4.00 -22.27
CA THR A 695 23.03 3.86 -21.87
C THR A 695 22.87 3.79 -20.35
N LEU A 696 23.75 3.09 -19.63
CA LEU A 696 23.73 3.01 -18.16
C LEU A 696 24.02 4.37 -17.52
N GLN A 697 25.01 5.11 -18.03
CA GLN A 697 25.33 6.46 -17.53
C GLN A 697 24.13 7.40 -17.70
N ARG A 698 23.46 7.32 -18.85
CA ARG A 698 22.26 8.13 -19.11
C ARG A 698 21.09 7.72 -18.22
N MET A 699 20.85 6.43 -18.03
CA MET A 699 19.81 5.94 -17.13
C MET A 699 20.03 6.43 -15.70
N GLN A 700 21.26 6.40 -15.20
CA GLN A 700 21.62 6.93 -13.88
C GLN A 700 21.30 8.43 -13.77
N PHE A 701 21.69 9.23 -14.77
CA PHE A 701 21.36 10.67 -14.81
C PHE A 701 19.85 10.93 -14.83
N MET A 702 19.08 10.12 -15.57
CA MET A 702 17.62 10.25 -15.60
C MET A 702 16.99 9.95 -14.24
N PHE A 703 17.47 8.93 -13.52
CA PHE A 703 17.02 8.67 -12.15
C PHE A 703 17.36 9.83 -11.21
N GLU A 704 18.57 10.38 -11.28
CA GLU A 704 18.94 11.57 -10.52
C GLU A 704 17.98 12.74 -10.80
N HIS A 705 17.60 12.94 -12.07
CA HIS A 705 16.62 13.97 -12.44
C HIS A 705 15.23 13.69 -11.87
N ILE A 706 14.70 12.47 -12.04
CA ILE A 706 13.38 12.05 -11.52
C ILE A 706 13.33 12.25 -10.00
N ARG A 707 14.41 11.91 -9.29
CA ARG A 707 14.52 12.08 -7.84
C ARG A 707 14.46 13.54 -7.37
N THR A 708 14.76 14.51 -8.25
CA THR A 708 14.54 15.93 -7.93
C THR A 708 13.07 16.36 -7.99
N LYS A 709 12.20 15.51 -8.57
CA LYS A 709 10.80 15.83 -8.87
C LYS A 709 9.82 15.07 -7.99
N THR A 710 10.20 13.91 -7.46
CA THR A 710 9.33 13.11 -6.59
C THR A 710 10.11 12.41 -5.48
N ASN A 711 9.50 12.37 -4.29
CA ASN A 711 9.98 11.63 -3.13
C ASN A 711 9.41 10.21 -3.08
N ASN A 712 8.52 9.85 -3.99
CA ASN A 712 7.92 8.52 -4.04
C ASN A 712 8.97 7.47 -4.39
N VAL A 713 8.78 6.26 -3.90
CA VAL A 713 9.56 5.14 -4.42
C VAL A 713 9.18 4.90 -5.88
N ILE A 714 10.13 4.45 -6.69
CA ILE A 714 9.92 4.31 -8.14
C ILE A 714 9.77 2.84 -8.48
N PHE A 715 8.73 2.49 -9.22
CA PHE A 715 8.57 1.18 -9.85
C PHE A 715 8.56 1.37 -11.36
N ILE A 716 9.35 0.58 -12.09
CA ILE A 716 9.29 0.59 -13.55
C ILE A 716 8.23 -0.44 -13.97
N ASP A 717 7.08 -0.08 -14.54
CA ASP A 717 6.12 -1.12 -15.00
C ASP A 717 6.55 -1.77 -16.31
N GLN A 718 7.21 -1.00 -17.18
CA GLN A 718 7.68 -1.43 -18.49
C GLN A 718 9.18 -1.15 -18.65
N PHE A 719 10.00 -2.13 -18.33
CA PHE A 719 11.44 -2.10 -18.58
C PHE A 719 11.73 -2.55 -20.01
N ASN A 720 11.45 -1.67 -20.98
CA ASN A 720 11.55 -1.94 -22.41
C ASN A 720 12.98 -1.67 -22.92
N PHE A 721 13.93 -2.51 -22.54
CA PHE A 721 15.31 -2.46 -23.06
C PHE A 721 15.42 -2.97 -24.51
N ILE A 722 14.33 -3.53 -25.05
CA ILE A 722 14.10 -3.84 -26.45
C ILE A 722 12.72 -3.29 -26.80
N ASP A 723 12.66 -2.48 -27.84
CA ASP A 723 11.40 -1.97 -28.37
C ASP A 723 11.44 -2.01 -29.90
N ASN A 724 10.60 -2.85 -30.48
CA ASN A 724 10.44 -2.98 -31.93
C ASN A 724 9.06 -2.51 -32.41
N THR A 725 8.34 -1.75 -31.59
CA THR A 725 7.01 -1.26 -31.92
C THR A 725 7.08 -0.41 -33.20
N PRO A 726 6.21 -0.64 -34.21
CA PRO A 726 6.21 0.17 -35.42
C PRO A 726 6.05 1.66 -35.12
N ASP A 727 6.66 2.50 -35.96
CA ASP A 727 6.81 3.95 -35.80
C ASP A 727 7.82 4.40 -34.73
N PHE A 728 8.40 3.46 -33.96
CA PHE A 728 9.49 3.72 -33.02
C PHE A 728 10.86 3.23 -33.51
N GLU A 729 11.01 2.86 -34.79
CA GLU A 729 12.28 2.36 -35.34
C GLU A 729 13.40 3.40 -35.31
N SER A 730 13.05 4.68 -35.14
CA SER A 730 14.01 5.78 -34.95
C SER A 730 14.43 5.95 -33.50
N ASN A 731 13.91 5.19 -32.54
CA ASN A 731 14.36 5.26 -31.16
C ASN A 731 15.78 4.71 -31.01
N THR A 732 16.61 5.40 -30.23
CA THR A 732 17.95 4.89 -29.89
C THR A 732 17.82 3.54 -29.17
N SER A 733 18.67 2.57 -29.57
CA SER A 733 18.65 1.21 -29.05
C SER A 733 20.05 0.74 -28.62
N ILE A 734 20.11 -0.29 -27.78
CA ILE A 734 21.37 -0.92 -27.37
C ILE A 734 21.82 -1.90 -28.45
N THR A 735 23.11 -1.90 -28.79
CA THR A 735 23.66 -2.94 -29.69
C THR A 735 23.49 -4.34 -29.09
N VAL A 736 23.10 -5.33 -29.92
CA VAL A 736 22.82 -6.71 -29.46
C VAL A 736 24.00 -7.31 -28.69
N ASP A 737 25.23 -7.09 -29.14
CA ASP A 737 26.46 -7.60 -28.50
C ASP A 737 26.76 -6.95 -27.13
N GLU A 738 26.19 -5.78 -26.83
CA GLU A 738 26.36 -5.07 -25.56
C GLU A 738 25.22 -5.38 -24.56
N MET A 739 24.16 -6.07 -24.99
CA MET A 739 23.01 -6.39 -24.14
C MET A 739 23.39 -7.14 -22.84
N PRO A 740 24.28 -8.17 -22.87
CA PRO A 740 24.71 -8.83 -21.63
C PRO A 740 25.38 -7.87 -20.64
N LYS A 741 26.21 -6.94 -21.15
CA LYS A 741 26.89 -5.93 -20.32
C LYS A 741 25.90 -4.94 -19.72
N PHE A 742 24.89 -4.53 -20.50
CA PHE A 742 23.83 -3.66 -20.03
C PHE A 742 23.03 -4.31 -18.90
N LEU A 743 22.55 -5.53 -19.09
CA LEU A 743 21.76 -6.26 -18.07
C LEU A 743 22.57 -6.54 -16.79
N ALA A 744 23.87 -6.80 -16.91
CA ALA A 744 24.74 -6.94 -15.74
C ALA A 744 24.92 -5.62 -14.98
N GLY A 745 25.14 -4.51 -15.71
CA GLY A 745 25.39 -3.19 -15.11
C GLY A 745 24.15 -2.49 -14.57
N VAL A 746 22.97 -2.75 -15.14
CA VAL A 746 21.72 -2.09 -14.74
C VAL A 746 21.23 -2.56 -13.37
N ALA A 747 21.65 -3.74 -12.92
CA ALA A 747 21.31 -4.30 -11.61
C ALA A 747 21.56 -3.31 -10.46
N ASP A 748 22.70 -2.62 -10.48
CA ASP A 748 23.07 -1.69 -9.41
C ASP A 748 22.20 -0.43 -9.46
N ILE A 749 21.85 0.07 -10.65
CA ILE A 749 20.95 1.21 -10.82
C ILE A 749 19.55 0.86 -10.27
N LEU A 750 18.99 -0.29 -10.67
CA LEU A 750 17.68 -0.76 -10.21
C LEU A 750 17.67 -1.07 -8.71
N GLN A 751 18.78 -1.57 -8.18
CA GLN A 751 18.91 -1.83 -6.75
C GLN A 751 18.78 -0.54 -5.93
N HIS A 752 19.43 0.55 -6.33
CA HIS A 752 19.45 1.78 -5.54
C HIS A 752 18.29 2.72 -5.84
N ASN A 753 17.74 2.69 -7.06
CA ASN A 753 16.81 3.70 -7.53
C ASN A 753 15.36 3.23 -7.65
N THR A 754 15.05 1.94 -7.53
CA THR A 754 13.66 1.46 -7.71
C THR A 754 13.25 0.50 -6.60
N VAL A 755 11.96 0.18 -6.49
CA VAL A 755 11.47 -0.96 -5.70
C VAL A 755 11.41 -2.24 -6.51
N GLY A 756 11.70 -2.16 -7.81
CA GLY A 756 11.51 -3.26 -8.74
C GLY A 756 11.29 -2.78 -10.16
N TYR A 757 11.02 -3.73 -11.05
CA TYR A 757 10.63 -3.47 -12.43
C TYR A 757 9.65 -4.54 -12.95
N GLY A 758 8.96 -4.22 -14.04
CA GLY A 758 8.07 -5.08 -14.80
C GLY A 758 8.52 -5.20 -16.24
N MET A 759 8.36 -6.38 -16.85
CA MET A 759 8.46 -6.54 -18.30
C MET A 759 7.09 -6.40 -18.96
N TRP A 760 7.04 -5.80 -20.16
CA TRP A 760 5.80 -5.70 -20.95
C TRP A 760 5.35 -7.05 -21.53
N THR A 761 6.27 -7.87 -22.01
CA THR A 761 5.98 -9.22 -22.52
C THR A 761 7.13 -10.17 -22.18
N LEU A 762 6.84 -11.44 -21.89
CA LEU A 762 7.89 -12.48 -21.78
C LEU A 762 8.20 -13.15 -23.12
N ARG A 763 7.24 -13.16 -24.04
CA ARG A 763 7.32 -13.83 -25.33
C ARG A 763 6.88 -12.88 -26.41
N ASP A 764 7.37 -13.13 -27.61
CA ASP A 764 6.92 -12.39 -28.77
C ASP A 764 5.46 -12.73 -29.07
N VAL A 765 4.61 -11.71 -29.23
CA VAL A 765 3.15 -11.85 -29.37
C VAL A 765 2.64 -11.21 -30.65
N ARG A 766 1.64 -11.85 -31.27
CA ARG A 766 0.96 -11.32 -32.46
C ARG A 766 0.02 -10.20 -32.07
N ALA A 767 0.12 -9.04 -32.71
CA ALA A 767 -0.86 -7.96 -32.54
C ALA A 767 -2.17 -8.32 -33.27
N ASN A 768 -2.92 -9.24 -32.66
CA ASN A 768 -4.08 -9.87 -33.29
C ASN A 768 -5.27 -8.90 -33.36
N ALA A 769 -5.77 -8.68 -34.57
CA ALA A 769 -6.92 -7.82 -34.84
C ALA A 769 -8.27 -8.50 -34.56
N LEU A 770 -8.32 -9.83 -34.42
CA LEU A 770 -9.56 -10.57 -34.18
C LEU A 770 -9.94 -10.63 -32.70
N LYS A 771 -11.25 -10.53 -32.45
CA LYS A 771 -11.87 -10.75 -31.15
C LYS A 771 -12.13 -12.25 -30.95
N ASN A 772 -11.81 -12.81 -29.77
CA ASN A 772 -12.15 -14.19 -29.38
C ASN A 772 -11.81 -15.29 -30.41
N GLY A 773 -10.57 -15.36 -30.90
CA GLY A 773 -10.18 -16.33 -31.92
C GLY A 773 -10.04 -17.78 -31.44
N ILE A 774 -10.03 -18.00 -30.12
CA ILE A 774 -9.94 -19.35 -29.51
C ILE A 774 -11.27 -19.91 -29.02
N PHE A 775 -12.36 -19.13 -29.15
CA PHE A 775 -13.71 -19.51 -28.75
C PHE A 775 -13.86 -19.99 -27.30
N ALA A 776 -12.93 -19.63 -26.40
CA ALA A 776 -12.89 -20.15 -25.04
C ALA A 776 -14.20 -19.91 -24.27
N ARG A 777 -14.96 -18.88 -24.70
CA ARG A 777 -16.25 -18.46 -24.16
C ARG A 777 -17.18 -18.00 -25.28
N ASN A 778 -18.48 -18.00 -24.98
CA ASN A 778 -19.55 -17.67 -25.93
C ASN A 778 -19.73 -16.16 -26.11
N TYR A 779 -18.69 -15.47 -26.55
CA TYR A 779 -18.77 -14.03 -26.85
C TYR A 779 -19.49 -13.82 -28.19
N PRO A 780 -20.48 -12.91 -28.26
CA PRO A 780 -21.29 -12.69 -29.46
C PRO A 780 -20.57 -11.85 -30.55
N CYS A 781 -19.25 -11.97 -30.66
CA CYS A 781 -18.44 -11.26 -31.66
C CYS A 781 -18.28 -12.02 -32.99
N TRP A 782 -18.67 -13.30 -33.03
CA TRP A 782 -18.68 -14.10 -34.25
C TRP A 782 -20.11 -14.36 -34.73
N GLN A 783 -20.36 -14.17 -36.02
CA GLN A 783 -21.59 -14.59 -36.68
C GLN A 783 -21.46 -16.06 -37.10
N LEU A 784 -22.30 -16.90 -36.51
CA LEU A 784 -22.35 -18.34 -36.75
C LEU A 784 -23.56 -18.68 -37.60
N LYS A 785 -23.38 -19.49 -38.66
CA LYS A 785 -24.50 -20.04 -39.45
C LYS A 785 -24.20 -21.49 -39.82
N ASN A 786 -25.03 -22.43 -39.37
CA ASN A 786 -24.75 -23.88 -39.44
C ASN A 786 -23.37 -24.22 -38.85
N THR A 787 -23.02 -23.54 -37.76
CA THR A 787 -21.76 -23.64 -37.04
C THR A 787 -22.08 -23.59 -35.56
N GLU A 788 -21.43 -24.44 -34.76
CA GLU A 788 -21.62 -24.51 -33.30
C GLU A 788 -20.27 -24.43 -32.60
N ILE A 789 -20.20 -23.79 -31.43
CA ILE A 789 -18.99 -23.83 -30.60
C ILE A 789 -19.06 -25.09 -29.73
N VAL A 790 -18.01 -25.91 -29.80
CA VAL A 790 -17.91 -27.19 -29.11
C VAL A 790 -16.56 -27.30 -28.39
N SER A 791 -16.52 -28.14 -27.36
CA SER A 791 -15.30 -28.43 -26.62
C SER A 791 -14.57 -29.64 -27.22
N ASP A 792 -13.26 -29.52 -27.44
CA ASP A 792 -12.34 -30.60 -27.84
C ASP A 792 -11.20 -30.68 -26.81
N GLY A 793 -11.39 -31.49 -25.76
CA GLY A 793 -10.43 -31.62 -24.66
C GLY A 793 -10.27 -30.35 -23.81
N SER A 794 -9.10 -29.73 -23.87
CA SER A 794 -8.81 -28.46 -23.18
C SER A 794 -9.25 -27.22 -23.96
N ASP A 795 -9.55 -27.38 -25.25
CA ASP A 795 -9.76 -26.29 -26.19
C ASP A 795 -11.25 -26.13 -26.53
N GLN A 796 -11.64 -24.94 -26.95
CA GLN A 796 -12.92 -24.69 -27.62
C GLN A 796 -12.64 -24.49 -29.12
N ALA A 797 -13.60 -24.93 -29.94
CA ALA A 797 -13.50 -24.83 -31.38
C ALA A 797 -14.87 -24.61 -32.02
N ALA A 798 -14.89 -23.98 -33.19
CA ALA A 798 -16.09 -23.89 -34.00
C ALA A 798 -16.21 -25.14 -34.89
N LEU A 799 -17.27 -25.93 -34.70
CA LEU A 799 -17.67 -27.01 -35.58
C LEU A 799 -18.45 -26.44 -36.77
N LEU A 800 -17.77 -26.31 -37.91
CA LEU A 800 -18.40 -25.90 -39.17
C LEU A 800 -18.96 -27.14 -39.86
N SER A 801 -20.29 -27.29 -39.86
CA SER A 801 -20.97 -28.30 -40.69
C SER A 801 -20.78 -28.01 -42.18
N THR A 802 -21.13 -28.94 -43.07
CA THR A 802 -21.13 -28.68 -44.52
C THR A 802 -22.03 -27.48 -44.87
N GLY A 803 -21.49 -26.48 -45.58
CA GLY A 803 -22.14 -25.20 -45.84
C GLY A 803 -22.15 -24.22 -44.64
N GLY A 804 -21.53 -24.62 -43.53
CA GLY A 804 -21.34 -23.83 -42.32
C GLY A 804 -20.48 -22.60 -42.56
N LYS A 805 -20.80 -21.51 -41.87
CA LYS A 805 -20.15 -20.21 -42.05
C LYS A 805 -19.82 -19.61 -40.69
N LEU A 806 -18.69 -18.92 -40.68
CA LEU A 806 -18.17 -18.15 -39.55
C LEU A 806 -17.74 -16.80 -40.11
N SER A 807 -18.19 -15.69 -39.53
CA SER A 807 -17.67 -14.36 -39.90
C SER A 807 -17.54 -13.39 -38.73
N GLN A 808 -16.59 -12.46 -38.86
CA GLN A 808 -16.40 -11.35 -37.93
C GLN A 808 -16.14 -10.08 -38.74
N SER A 809 -16.89 -9.03 -38.42
CA SER A 809 -16.64 -7.68 -38.96
C SER A 809 -15.70 -6.95 -38.04
N LEU A 810 -14.63 -6.37 -38.60
CA LEU A 810 -13.67 -5.60 -37.82
C LEU A 810 -13.88 -4.10 -38.07
N THR A 811 -14.31 -3.40 -37.03
CA THR A 811 -14.17 -1.95 -36.90
C THR A 811 -12.75 -1.62 -36.42
N TRP A 812 -12.31 -0.36 -36.52
CA TRP A 812 -11.00 0.04 -36.02
C TRP A 812 -10.85 -0.36 -34.56
N CYS A 813 -9.84 -1.19 -34.28
CA CYS A 813 -9.35 -1.36 -32.93
C CYS A 813 -8.33 -0.25 -32.68
N VAL A 814 -8.67 0.62 -31.74
CA VAL A 814 -7.72 1.55 -31.13
C VAL A 814 -6.76 0.71 -30.28
N GLY A 815 -5.46 0.71 -30.60
CA GLY A 815 -4.42 -0.01 -29.85
C GLY A 815 -3.82 -1.25 -30.54
N VAL A 816 -4.27 -1.60 -31.75
CA VAL A 816 -3.55 -2.55 -32.63
C VAL A 816 -2.79 -1.74 -33.69
N PRO A 817 -1.45 -1.80 -33.72
CA PRO A 817 -0.68 -1.03 -34.70
C PRO A 817 -1.04 -1.44 -36.13
N TYR A 818 -1.16 -0.45 -37.00
CA TYR A 818 -1.45 -0.65 -38.41
C TYR A 818 -0.30 -0.14 -39.26
N VAL A 819 0.37 -1.05 -39.96
CA VAL A 819 1.47 -0.71 -40.84
C VAL A 819 0.94 -0.49 -42.25
N LYS A 820 1.03 0.76 -42.73
CA LYS A 820 0.54 1.14 -44.06
C LYS A 820 1.26 0.33 -45.14
N ASN A 821 0.50 -0.20 -46.09
CA ASN A 821 0.98 -1.01 -47.23
C ASN A 821 1.61 -2.36 -46.88
N LYS A 822 1.56 -2.81 -45.62
CA LYS A 822 1.91 -4.19 -45.25
C LYS A 822 0.63 -5.05 -45.32
N PRO A 823 0.60 -6.20 -46.02
CA PRO A 823 -0.58 -7.06 -46.01
C PRO A 823 -0.74 -7.76 -44.65
N PHE A 824 -1.95 -8.24 -44.35
CA PHE A 824 -2.20 -9.05 -43.17
C PHE A 824 -1.82 -10.52 -43.42
N GLN A 825 -1.50 -11.22 -42.33
CA GLN A 825 -1.36 -12.66 -42.27
C GLN A 825 -2.50 -13.25 -41.42
N LEU A 826 -2.93 -14.47 -41.74
CA LEU A 826 -3.96 -15.20 -41.01
C LEU A 826 -3.49 -16.60 -40.64
N ASP A 827 -3.38 -16.84 -39.33
CA ASP A 827 -3.11 -18.15 -38.75
C ASP A 827 -4.39 -18.73 -38.13
N PHE A 828 -4.59 -20.04 -38.28
CA PHE A 828 -5.60 -20.79 -37.53
C PHE A 828 -5.29 -22.29 -37.54
N ARG A 829 -5.97 -23.05 -36.67
CA ARG A 829 -5.90 -24.52 -36.67
C ARG A 829 -7.22 -25.12 -37.11
N LEU A 830 -7.16 -26.26 -37.80
CA LEU A 830 -8.33 -27.05 -38.17
C LEU A 830 -8.14 -28.55 -37.92
N LYS A 831 -9.24 -29.29 -37.81
CA LYS A 831 -9.27 -30.74 -37.63
C LYS A 831 -10.50 -31.32 -38.33
N THR A 832 -10.34 -32.43 -39.05
CA THR A 832 -11.44 -33.07 -39.80
C THR A 832 -11.33 -34.58 -39.76
N SER A 833 -12.45 -35.28 -39.52
CA SER A 833 -12.47 -36.74 -39.32
C SER A 833 -12.87 -37.53 -40.58
N ASP A 834 -13.44 -36.89 -41.60
CA ASP A 834 -14.03 -37.56 -42.75
C ASP A 834 -14.06 -36.70 -44.02
N GLY A 835 -13.92 -37.34 -45.20
CA GLY A 835 -14.33 -36.77 -46.50
C GLY A 835 -13.31 -35.92 -47.26
N THR A 836 -13.74 -34.80 -47.85
CA THR A 836 -12.88 -33.81 -48.53
C THR A 836 -12.92 -32.51 -47.73
N GLY A 837 -11.78 -32.06 -47.23
CA GLY A 837 -11.65 -30.76 -46.60
C GLY A 837 -11.65 -29.67 -47.67
N GLU A 838 -12.66 -28.80 -47.70
CA GLU A 838 -12.65 -27.61 -48.54
C GLU A 838 -13.21 -26.42 -47.75
N LEU A 839 -12.39 -25.41 -47.54
CA LEU A 839 -12.72 -24.15 -46.88
C LEU A 839 -12.58 -23.00 -47.87
N LYS A 840 -13.49 -22.04 -47.77
CA LYS A 840 -13.44 -20.80 -48.54
C LYS A 840 -13.31 -19.61 -47.60
N LEU A 841 -12.17 -18.93 -47.68
CA LEU A 841 -11.93 -17.65 -47.04
C LEU A 841 -12.46 -16.53 -47.95
N ILE A 842 -13.18 -15.57 -47.38
CA ILE A 842 -13.76 -14.44 -48.09
C ILE A 842 -13.51 -13.18 -47.28
N ILE A 843 -12.89 -12.17 -47.90
CA ILE A 843 -12.79 -10.82 -47.33
C ILE A 843 -13.79 -9.92 -48.05
N ARG A 844 -14.59 -9.16 -47.30
CA ARG A 844 -15.58 -8.22 -47.85
C ARG A 844 -15.41 -6.81 -47.29
N HIS A 845 -15.84 -5.82 -48.04
CA HIS A 845 -16.01 -4.44 -47.57
C HIS A 845 -17.31 -3.88 -48.15
N LYS A 846 -18.21 -3.36 -47.30
CA LYS A 846 -19.52 -2.80 -47.69
C LYS A 846 -20.28 -3.71 -48.68
N ASN A 847 -20.40 -4.99 -48.34
CA ASN A 847 -21.04 -6.06 -49.12
C ASN A 847 -20.37 -6.46 -50.45
N LYS A 848 -19.22 -5.90 -50.81
CA LYS A 848 -18.43 -6.34 -51.96
C LYS A 848 -17.35 -7.33 -51.53
N ILE A 849 -17.21 -8.43 -52.25
CA ILE A 849 -16.09 -9.37 -52.07
C ILE A 849 -14.84 -8.70 -52.62
N ILE A 850 -13.83 -8.55 -51.76
CA ILE A 850 -12.53 -7.96 -52.10
C ILE A 850 -11.52 -9.07 -52.41
N HIS A 851 -11.60 -10.16 -51.67
CA HIS A 851 -10.67 -11.27 -51.81
C HIS A 851 -11.36 -12.60 -51.51
N THR A 852 -10.87 -13.66 -52.13
CA THR A 852 -11.36 -15.01 -51.94
C THR A 852 -10.23 -16.00 -52.13
N LEU A 853 -10.07 -16.90 -51.17
CA LEU A 853 -9.10 -17.98 -51.22
C LEU A 853 -9.80 -19.31 -50.94
N HIS A 854 -9.49 -20.32 -51.74
CA HIS A 854 -9.91 -21.70 -51.51
C HIS A 854 -8.77 -22.45 -50.82
N ILE A 855 -9.09 -23.13 -49.73
CA ILE A 855 -8.15 -23.85 -48.88
C ILE A 855 -8.61 -25.30 -48.87
N VAL A 856 -7.73 -26.21 -49.27
CA VAL A 856 -8.01 -27.65 -49.29
C VAL A 856 -7.12 -28.30 -48.23
N PRO A 857 -7.59 -28.41 -46.98
CA PRO A 857 -6.80 -29.03 -45.91
C PRO A 857 -6.58 -30.52 -46.15
N GLU A 858 -5.53 -31.03 -45.50
CA GLU A 858 -5.25 -32.47 -45.50
C GLU A 858 -6.25 -33.18 -44.58
N LEU A 859 -6.55 -34.44 -44.90
CA LEU A 859 -7.43 -35.26 -44.08
C LEU A 859 -6.66 -35.77 -42.87
N ASN A 860 -6.93 -35.18 -41.71
CA ASN A 860 -6.24 -35.53 -40.46
C ASN A 860 -7.15 -35.36 -39.24
N GLU A 861 -7.21 -36.41 -38.42
CA GLU A 861 -7.87 -36.39 -37.10
C GLU A 861 -7.10 -35.54 -36.07
N ASN A 862 -5.87 -35.13 -36.37
CA ASN A 862 -5.10 -34.19 -35.55
C ASN A 862 -5.25 -32.75 -36.05
N TRP A 863 -5.01 -31.80 -35.13
CA TRP A 863 -4.99 -30.38 -35.46
C TRP A 863 -3.88 -30.04 -36.46
N GLN A 864 -4.26 -29.47 -37.60
CA GLN A 864 -3.39 -28.91 -38.62
C GLN A 864 -3.36 -27.39 -38.51
N SER A 865 -2.17 -26.79 -38.47
CA SER A 865 -1.99 -25.34 -38.57
C SER A 865 -2.06 -24.87 -40.02
N ILE A 866 -2.82 -23.82 -40.27
CA ILE A 866 -2.94 -23.13 -41.55
C ILE A 866 -2.34 -21.74 -41.41
N HIS A 867 -1.43 -21.40 -42.32
CA HIS A 867 -0.80 -20.09 -42.42
C HIS A 867 -1.12 -19.49 -43.79
N LEU A 868 -1.69 -18.28 -43.80
CA LEU A 868 -2.03 -17.57 -45.03
C LEU A 868 -1.37 -16.19 -45.02
N GLU A 869 -0.71 -15.87 -46.13
CA GLU A 869 -0.06 -14.57 -46.35
C GLU A 869 -0.88 -13.69 -47.30
N ASP A 870 -0.46 -12.43 -47.44
CA ASP A 870 -0.99 -11.47 -48.41
C ASP A 870 -2.50 -11.21 -48.32
N ILE A 871 -3.09 -11.27 -47.11
CA ILE A 871 -4.52 -11.02 -46.91
C ILE A 871 -4.81 -9.52 -47.07
N PRO A 872 -5.58 -9.09 -48.09
CA PRO A 872 -5.90 -7.68 -48.31
C PRO A 872 -7.03 -7.28 -47.37
N PHE A 873 -6.67 -7.02 -46.11
CA PHE A 873 -7.58 -6.63 -45.07
C PHE A 873 -7.36 -5.17 -44.70
N TYR A 874 -8.45 -4.41 -44.57
CA TYR A 874 -8.41 -3.04 -44.06
C TYR A 874 -9.58 -2.82 -43.08
N LEU A 875 -9.64 -1.63 -42.52
CA LEU A 875 -10.76 -1.18 -41.70
C LEU A 875 -12.13 -1.39 -42.35
N ASN A 876 -13.12 -1.77 -41.54
CA ASN A 876 -14.50 -2.08 -41.96
C ASN A 876 -14.62 -3.28 -42.91
N HIS A 877 -13.60 -4.16 -42.93
CA HIS A 877 -13.69 -5.41 -43.66
C HIS A 877 -14.32 -6.51 -42.78
N GLU A 878 -15.03 -7.43 -43.44
CA GLU A 878 -15.54 -8.66 -42.84
C GLU A 878 -14.62 -9.82 -43.25
N LEU A 879 -14.10 -10.53 -42.26
CA LEU A 879 -13.46 -11.83 -42.42
C LEU A 879 -14.53 -12.91 -42.38
N LYS A 880 -14.61 -13.76 -43.40
CA LYS A 880 -15.57 -14.86 -43.44
C LYS A 880 -14.91 -16.17 -43.89
N LEU A 881 -15.23 -17.25 -43.19
CA LEU A 881 -14.96 -18.64 -43.57
C LEU A 881 -16.26 -19.35 -43.91
N GLU A 882 -16.21 -20.20 -44.94
CA GLU A 882 -17.31 -21.04 -45.38
C GLU A 882 -16.79 -22.46 -45.65
N ASN A 883 -17.37 -23.45 -44.99
CA ASN A 883 -17.07 -24.85 -45.23
C ASN A 883 -17.84 -25.34 -46.46
N LEU A 884 -17.11 -25.78 -47.49
CA LEU A 884 -17.64 -26.36 -48.72
C LEU A 884 -17.56 -27.89 -48.72
N GLY A 885 -16.80 -28.47 -47.80
CA GLY A 885 -16.54 -29.89 -47.69
C GLY A 885 -17.26 -30.56 -46.53
N SER A 886 -16.59 -31.56 -45.96
CA SER A 886 -17.09 -32.32 -44.79
C SER A 886 -16.96 -31.52 -43.49
N PRO A 887 -17.73 -31.86 -42.43
CA PRO A 887 -17.64 -31.15 -41.15
C PRO A 887 -16.21 -31.07 -40.59
N MET A 888 -15.87 -29.93 -40.00
CA MET A 888 -14.54 -29.72 -39.42
C MET A 888 -14.58 -28.76 -38.24
N LEU A 889 -13.61 -28.94 -37.34
CA LEU A 889 -13.35 -28.04 -36.23
C LEU A 889 -12.32 -26.99 -36.65
N VAL A 890 -12.51 -25.74 -36.24
CA VAL A 890 -11.53 -24.65 -36.42
C VAL A 890 -11.35 -23.86 -35.13
N THR A 891 -10.12 -23.41 -34.84
CA THR A 891 -9.77 -22.64 -33.64
C THR A 891 -8.47 -21.84 -33.82
N ASP A 892 -8.05 -21.09 -32.81
CA ASP A 892 -6.79 -20.33 -32.74
C ASP A 892 -6.60 -19.32 -33.89
N PHE A 893 -7.60 -18.47 -34.14
CA PHE A 893 -7.50 -17.45 -35.18
C PHE A 893 -6.61 -16.26 -34.77
N TYR A 894 -5.60 -15.95 -35.59
CA TYR A 894 -4.78 -14.74 -35.47
C TYR A 894 -4.69 -14.01 -36.80
N LEU A 895 -5.22 -12.78 -36.86
CA LEU A 895 -5.11 -11.88 -38.02
C LEU A 895 -4.19 -10.71 -37.65
N TYR A 896 -3.00 -10.63 -38.21
CA TYR A 896 -1.97 -9.67 -37.76
C TYR A 896 -1.09 -9.17 -38.92
N GLN A 897 -0.44 -8.02 -38.72
CA GLN A 897 0.62 -7.51 -39.61
C GLN A 897 2.00 -7.58 -38.95
N ILE A 898 2.04 -7.61 -37.62
CA ILE A 898 3.25 -7.43 -36.83
C ILE A 898 3.30 -8.41 -35.65
N TRP A 899 4.53 -8.64 -35.23
CA TRP A 899 4.87 -9.25 -33.95
C TRP A 899 5.44 -8.14 -33.07
N GLN A 900 5.05 -8.13 -31.79
CA GLN A 900 5.82 -7.38 -30.80
C GLN A 900 6.93 -8.31 -30.32
N GLU A 901 8.18 -7.94 -30.58
CA GLU A 901 9.35 -8.77 -30.32
C GLU A 901 10.12 -8.31 -29.07
N ASN A 902 9.38 -7.77 -28.09
CA ASN A 902 9.93 -7.24 -26.84
C ASN A 902 10.12 -8.36 -25.78
N GLY A 903 9.76 -9.60 -26.12
CA GLY A 903 9.89 -10.75 -25.23
C GLY A 903 11.32 -11.28 -25.17
N ILE A 904 11.59 -12.13 -24.17
CA ILE A 904 12.84 -12.88 -24.03
C ILE A 904 12.81 -14.24 -24.72
N ILE A 905 11.63 -14.67 -25.16
CA ILE A 905 11.38 -15.86 -25.97
C ILE A 905 10.87 -15.41 -27.35
N ASP A 906 11.46 -15.95 -28.41
CA ASP A 906 11.08 -15.65 -29.79
C ASP A 906 9.76 -16.31 -30.22
N ILE A 907 9.35 -16.03 -31.47
CA ILE A 907 8.09 -16.52 -32.07
C ILE A 907 8.06 -18.04 -32.23
N GLU A 908 9.22 -18.71 -32.28
CA GLU A 908 9.35 -20.17 -32.32
C GLU A 908 9.40 -20.81 -30.91
N GLY A 909 9.33 -20.00 -29.85
CA GLY A 909 9.39 -20.47 -28.47
C GLY A 909 10.80 -20.71 -27.95
N LYS A 910 11.84 -20.18 -28.61
CA LYS A 910 13.24 -20.34 -28.19
C LYS A 910 13.72 -19.12 -27.38
N PRO A 911 14.59 -19.32 -26.39
CA PRO A 911 15.24 -18.23 -25.68
C PRO A 911 16.08 -17.34 -26.62
N LYS A 912 15.93 -16.03 -26.48
CA LYS A 912 16.78 -15.04 -27.16
C LYS A 912 18.18 -14.99 -26.52
N PRO A 913 19.20 -14.43 -27.21
CA PRO A 913 20.60 -14.49 -26.77
C PRO A 913 20.91 -13.96 -25.36
N PHE A 914 20.08 -13.06 -24.83
CA PHE A 914 20.24 -12.41 -23.52
C PHE A 914 19.30 -12.98 -22.44
N TYR A 915 18.63 -14.12 -22.71
CA TYR A 915 17.71 -14.76 -21.76
C TYR A 915 18.39 -15.05 -20.42
N ASP A 916 19.57 -15.70 -20.47
CA ASP A 916 20.30 -16.09 -19.26
C ASP A 916 20.78 -14.86 -18.45
N ASP A 917 21.12 -13.76 -19.13
CA ASP A 917 21.52 -12.50 -18.50
C ASP A 917 20.37 -11.85 -17.73
N LEU A 918 19.15 -11.91 -18.27
CA LEU A 918 17.95 -11.44 -17.56
C LEU A 918 17.63 -12.32 -16.35
N VAL A 919 17.74 -13.64 -16.48
CA VAL A 919 17.57 -14.57 -15.35
C VAL A 919 18.60 -14.26 -14.26
N ALA A 920 19.85 -14.01 -14.64
CA ALA A 920 20.90 -13.61 -13.72
C ALA A 920 20.62 -12.26 -13.05
N LEU A 921 20.08 -11.28 -13.78
CA LEU A 921 19.63 -9.98 -13.23
C LEU A 921 18.54 -10.19 -12.16
N ASN A 922 17.51 -11.00 -12.45
CA ASN A 922 16.44 -11.30 -11.51
C ASN A 922 16.98 -11.97 -10.24
N HIS A 923 17.82 -13.00 -10.38
CA HIS A 923 18.44 -13.67 -9.24
C HIS A 923 19.33 -12.73 -8.41
N LYS A 924 20.07 -11.82 -9.06
CA LYS A 924 20.86 -10.80 -8.37
C LYS A 924 19.94 -9.90 -7.55
N LEU A 925 18.89 -9.34 -8.15
CA LEU A 925 17.96 -8.42 -7.48
C LEU A 925 17.12 -9.07 -6.38
N ALA A 926 16.74 -10.34 -6.51
CA ALA A 926 15.93 -11.07 -5.53
C ALA A 926 16.61 -11.21 -4.14
N ASN A 927 17.94 -11.18 -4.10
CA ASN A 927 18.71 -11.28 -2.85
C ASN A 927 18.82 -9.95 -2.09
N TYR A 928 18.36 -8.85 -2.66
CA TYR A 928 18.42 -7.53 -2.03
C TYR A 928 17.09 -7.17 -1.38
N LYS A 929 17.16 -6.62 -0.17
CA LYS A 929 16.02 -5.96 0.46
C LYS A 929 15.76 -4.63 -0.24
N THR A 930 14.49 -4.26 -0.34
CA THR A 930 14.05 -2.95 -0.82
C THR A 930 14.63 -1.88 0.12
N THR A 931 15.72 -1.23 -0.31
CA THR A 931 16.26 -0.08 0.39
C THR A 931 15.42 1.13 0.04
N THR A 932 14.70 1.69 1.00
CA THR A 932 14.19 3.06 0.88
C THR A 932 15.41 3.97 0.64
N PRO A 933 15.45 4.79 -0.42
CA PRO A 933 16.60 5.66 -0.68
C PRO A 933 16.86 6.59 0.51
N ASN A 934 18.13 6.89 0.76
CA ASN A 934 18.53 7.92 1.71
C ASN A 934 17.88 9.27 1.31
N SER A 935 17.10 9.83 2.22
CA SER A 935 16.41 11.11 2.08
C SER A 935 17.40 12.27 1.85
N TYR A 936 17.19 13.05 0.79
CA TYR A 936 17.61 14.45 0.73
C TYR A 936 16.64 15.29 1.59
N PHE A 937 17.17 16.22 2.38
CA PHE A 937 16.42 17.00 3.38
C PHE A 937 15.26 17.83 2.79
N LEU A 938 14.21 18.02 3.59
CA LEU A 938 13.03 18.82 3.28
C LEU A 938 13.29 20.32 3.55
N GLN A 939 12.69 21.18 2.73
CA GLN A 939 12.75 22.65 2.85
C GLN A 939 12.32 23.20 4.23
N SER A 940 11.58 22.41 5.02
CA SER A 940 11.15 22.75 6.38
C SER A 940 12.20 22.51 7.47
N GLU A 941 13.35 21.91 7.15
CA GLU A 941 14.41 21.60 8.12
C GLU A 941 15.44 22.74 8.29
N ILE A 942 15.20 23.89 7.65
CA ILE A 942 16.12 25.04 7.64
C ILE A 942 15.49 26.25 8.35
N ILE A 943 15.55 26.31 9.69
CA ILE A 943 15.52 27.59 10.44
C ILE A 943 16.31 27.49 11.78
N PRO A 944 16.82 28.60 12.35
CA PRO A 944 18.26 28.76 12.54
C PRO A 944 18.61 28.82 14.03
N LYS A 945 19.66 28.11 14.43
CA LYS A 945 20.47 28.58 15.57
C LYS A 945 21.86 27.97 15.66
N ASN A 946 22.06 26.78 15.13
CA ASN A 946 23.38 26.18 14.87
C ASN A 946 23.20 25.15 13.76
N PHE A 947 24.02 25.23 12.72
CA PHE A 947 24.17 24.15 11.75
C PHE A 947 25.23 23.19 12.31
N ASP A 948 24.80 22.15 13.04
CA ASP A 948 25.69 21.06 13.44
C ASP A 948 25.46 19.87 12.48
N GLY A 949 26.16 19.90 11.35
CA GLY A 949 26.25 18.77 10.43
C GLY A 949 27.47 17.90 10.79
N VAL A 950 27.26 16.63 11.14
CA VAL A 950 28.32 15.62 11.17
C VAL A 950 28.25 14.86 9.86
N PHE A 951 29.30 14.94 9.05
CA PHE A 951 29.39 14.26 7.76
C PHE A 951 30.32 13.06 7.91
N PHE A 952 29.84 11.86 7.58
CA PHE A 952 30.63 10.63 7.66
C PHE A 952 31.30 10.33 6.30
N ASP A 953 32.59 10.00 6.40
CA ASP A 953 33.55 9.31 5.51
C ASP A 953 33.51 9.45 3.98
N ASN A 954 34.72 9.67 3.42
CA ASN A 954 35.13 9.70 2.00
C ASN A 954 35.08 11.04 1.26
N TRP A 955 35.60 12.11 1.87
CA TRP A 955 35.50 13.46 1.31
C TRP A 955 36.81 14.05 0.69
N MET A 956 37.97 13.40 0.79
CA MET A 956 39.23 13.99 0.31
C MET A 956 39.46 13.85 -1.21
N GLY A 957 39.66 14.98 -1.89
CA GLY A 957 39.76 15.12 -3.35
C GLY A 957 38.42 15.42 -4.05
N LYS A 958 37.34 15.62 -3.30
CA LYS A 958 36.02 15.99 -3.82
C LYS A 958 35.58 17.36 -3.32
N THR A 959 34.86 18.07 -4.18
CA THR A 959 34.23 19.35 -3.88
C THR A 959 32.87 19.09 -3.21
N LEU A 960 32.67 19.57 -1.97
CA LEU A 960 31.35 19.65 -1.35
C LEU A 960 30.62 20.84 -1.95
N LEU A 961 29.37 20.67 -2.37
CA LEU A 961 28.49 21.76 -2.80
C LEU A 961 27.24 21.77 -1.91
N GLY A 962 26.79 22.95 -1.51
CA GLY A 962 25.60 23.15 -0.70
C GLY A 962 25.02 24.55 -0.91
N ILE A 963 23.78 24.74 -0.48
CA ILE A 963 23.12 26.05 -0.47
C ILE A 963 22.73 26.33 0.97
N ILE A 964 23.11 27.50 1.48
CA ILE A 964 22.81 27.94 2.84
C ILE A 964 22.12 29.32 2.79
N SER A 965 21.17 29.57 3.68
CA SER A 965 20.59 30.91 3.83
C SER A 965 21.57 31.83 4.56
N LYS A 966 21.61 33.11 4.16
CA LYS A 966 22.41 34.12 4.85
C LYS A 966 21.93 34.26 6.31
N PRO A 967 22.83 34.21 7.31
CA PRO A 967 22.47 34.44 8.70
C PRO A 967 22.03 35.90 8.92
N ASP A 968 21.08 36.15 9.83
CA ASP A 968 20.51 37.48 10.17
C ASP A 968 21.51 38.48 10.81
N PHE A 969 22.81 38.20 10.81
CA PHE A 969 23.84 39.03 11.44
C PHE A 969 24.89 39.48 10.42
N ASP A 970 25.25 40.77 10.45
CA ASP A 970 26.19 41.40 9.50
C ASP A 970 27.64 40.88 9.56
N ASN A 971 27.97 39.98 10.50
CA ASN A 971 29.30 39.37 10.66
C ASN A 971 29.17 37.90 11.09
N ALA A 972 28.75 37.03 10.17
CA ALA A 972 28.73 35.59 10.42
C ALA A 972 30.16 35.01 10.51
N ILE A 973 30.40 34.13 11.49
CA ILE A 973 31.63 33.33 11.61
C ILE A 973 31.30 31.91 11.17
N PHE A 974 32.04 31.40 10.20
CA PHE A 974 31.93 30.00 9.78
C PHE A 974 33.00 29.17 10.46
N ILE A 975 32.58 28.16 11.22
CA ILE A 975 33.48 27.22 11.89
C ILE A 975 33.43 25.87 11.17
N VAL A 976 34.56 25.41 10.66
CA VAL A 976 34.71 24.10 10.03
C VAL A 976 35.60 23.24 10.90
N LYS A 977 35.06 22.12 11.41
CA LYS A 977 35.84 21.12 12.14
C LYS A 977 36.24 20.01 11.17
N ALA A 978 37.54 19.74 11.09
CA ALA A 978 38.10 18.77 10.15
C ALA A 978 39.08 17.85 10.86
N TYR A 979 39.06 16.55 10.55
CA TYR A 979 40.03 15.59 11.06
C TYR A 979 40.95 15.12 9.95
N VAL A 980 42.27 15.14 10.19
CA VAL A 980 43.28 14.65 9.24
C VAL A 980 43.95 13.39 9.81
N PRO A 981 43.89 12.23 9.15
CA PRO A 981 44.47 10.99 9.68
C PRO A 981 46.01 10.99 9.73
N GLU A 982 46.61 10.26 10.68
CA GLU A 982 48.07 10.19 10.87
C GLU A 982 48.86 9.71 9.64
N ILE A 983 48.24 8.87 8.80
CA ILE A 983 48.86 8.39 7.55
C ILE A 983 49.13 9.51 6.54
N TRP A 984 48.56 10.72 6.73
CA TRP A 984 48.73 11.89 5.86
C TRP A 984 49.76 12.90 6.42
N GLN A 985 50.55 12.53 7.43
CA GLN A 985 51.55 13.40 8.07
C GLN A 985 52.61 13.98 7.11
N ASN A 986 52.85 13.33 5.97
CA ASN A 986 53.83 13.75 4.97
C ASN A 986 53.23 14.58 3.82
N TYR A 987 51.94 14.88 3.89
CA TYR A 987 51.21 15.65 2.88
C TYR A 987 50.83 17.03 3.41
N THR A 988 50.85 18.02 2.52
CA THR A 988 50.30 19.35 2.80
C THR A 988 48.81 19.33 2.54
N ASN A 989 48.02 19.49 3.61
CA ASN A 989 46.56 19.46 3.58
C ASN A 989 46.00 20.87 3.77
N LYS A 990 45.11 21.31 2.88
CA LYS A 990 44.43 22.61 2.97
C LYS A 990 42.94 22.46 2.69
N LEU A 991 42.14 23.32 3.30
CA LEU A 991 40.71 23.42 3.03
C LEU A 991 40.41 24.76 2.40
N THR A 992 39.56 24.78 1.39
CA THR A 992 39.05 26.00 0.82
C THR A 992 37.54 26.05 0.86
N LEU A 993 37.01 27.08 1.52
CA LEU A 993 35.59 27.41 1.54
C LEU A 993 35.33 28.51 0.51
N THR A 994 34.47 28.25 -0.46
CA THR A 994 33.94 29.26 -1.37
C THR A 994 32.50 29.54 -0.98
N LEU A 995 32.18 30.80 -0.71
CA LEU A 995 30.83 31.27 -0.42
C LEU A 995 30.48 32.36 -1.41
N ASP A 996 29.49 32.12 -2.26
CA ASP A 996 28.95 33.13 -3.18
C ASP A 996 30.04 33.78 -4.06
N ASN A 997 30.92 32.92 -4.60
CA ASN A 997 32.11 33.27 -5.39
C ASN A 997 33.26 33.96 -4.63
N GLN A 998 33.21 34.06 -3.30
CA GLN A 998 34.34 34.48 -2.46
C GLN A 998 35.05 33.25 -1.91
N LYS A 999 36.33 33.08 -2.24
CA LYS A 999 37.15 31.91 -1.88
C LYS A 999 38.03 32.19 -0.65
N PHE A 1000 37.95 31.32 0.35
CA PHE A 1000 38.67 31.40 1.63
C PHE A 1000 39.45 30.11 1.86
N THR A 1001 40.76 30.16 1.65
CA THR A 1001 41.65 29.01 1.86
C THR A 1001 42.26 29.05 3.25
N SER A 1002 42.22 27.93 3.96
CA SER A 1002 42.83 27.76 5.26
C SER A 1002 44.36 27.80 5.18
N GLN A 1003 45.01 28.04 6.32
CA GLN A 1003 46.40 27.61 6.48
C GLN A 1003 46.47 26.07 6.45
N GLU A 1004 47.69 25.53 6.33
CA GLU A 1004 47.91 24.09 6.33
C GLU A 1004 47.36 23.46 7.62
N ILE A 1005 46.47 22.48 7.48
CA ILE A 1005 45.86 21.77 8.59
C ILE A 1005 46.70 20.56 8.98
N GLN A 1006 46.80 20.31 10.27
CA GLN A 1006 47.68 19.29 10.83
C GLN A 1006 46.94 17.96 10.98
N VAL A 1007 47.69 16.86 11.10
CA VAL A 1007 47.15 15.57 11.54
C VAL A 1007 46.41 15.71 12.88
N GLY A 1008 45.24 15.08 13.01
CA GLY A 1008 44.34 15.18 14.15
C GLY A 1008 43.12 16.09 13.88
N TYR A 1009 42.42 16.46 14.95
CA TYR A 1009 41.27 17.38 14.86
C TYR A 1009 41.72 18.83 14.72
N ASN A 1010 41.16 19.52 13.74
CA ASN A 1010 41.37 20.92 13.42
C ASN A 1010 40.02 21.65 13.48
N GLU A 1011 40.04 22.88 13.98
CA GLU A 1011 38.90 23.78 13.93
C GLU A 1011 39.33 25.05 13.21
N LEU A 1012 38.69 25.33 12.08
CA LEU A 1012 39.00 26.45 11.22
C LEU A 1012 37.88 27.49 11.31
N GLN A 1013 38.25 28.75 11.50
CA GLN A 1013 37.30 29.85 11.58
C GLN A 1013 37.50 30.79 10.40
N PHE A 1014 36.44 31.01 9.63
CA PHE A 1014 36.40 31.95 8.52
C PHE A 1014 35.60 33.18 8.98
N ASN A 1015 36.32 34.30 9.18
CA ASN A 1015 35.79 35.53 9.78
C ASN A 1015 35.52 36.62 8.72
N GLN A 1016 34.63 37.58 9.06
CA GLN A 1016 34.37 38.82 8.31
C GLN A 1016 33.92 38.61 6.85
N LEU A 1017 32.93 37.75 6.64
CA LEU A 1017 32.38 37.48 5.31
C LEU A 1017 31.36 38.57 4.92
N SER A 1018 31.66 39.36 3.88
CA SER A 1018 30.71 40.32 3.33
C SER A 1018 29.77 39.63 2.35
N LEU A 1019 28.67 39.09 2.89
CA LEU A 1019 27.69 38.28 2.18
C LEU A 1019 26.53 39.17 1.69
N LYS A 1020 26.34 39.27 0.36
CA LYS A 1020 25.38 40.21 -0.25
C LYS A 1020 24.03 39.60 -0.59
N ASN A 1021 23.96 38.29 -0.82
CA ASN A 1021 22.73 37.59 -1.21
C ASN A 1021 22.12 36.85 -0.02
N ASP A 1022 20.80 36.68 -0.04
CA ASP A 1022 20.03 36.01 1.03
C ASP A 1022 20.14 34.49 0.98
N MET A 1023 20.56 33.95 -0.18
CA MET A 1023 20.98 32.56 -0.35
C MET A 1023 22.42 32.53 -0.84
N LEU A 1024 23.22 31.64 -0.26
CA LEU A 1024 24.65 31.53 -0.50
C LEU A 1024 24.97 30.14 -1.01
N PHE A 1025 25.69 30.07 -2.12
CA PHE A 1025 26.27 28.82 -2.59
C PHE A 1025 27.54 28.54 -1.80
N LEU A 1026 27.55 27.44 -1.03
CA LEU A 1026 28.69 26.94 -0.30
C LEU A 1026 29.38 25.88 -1.15
N GLN A 1027 30.69 26.05 -1.32
CA GLN A 1027 31.56 25.05 -1.92
C GLN A 1027 32.75 24.84 -1.00
N LEU A 1028 32.96 23.62 -0.50
CA LEU A 1028 34.12 23.29 0.33
C LEU A 1028 35.03 22.33 -0.44
N GLU A 1029 36.33 22.59 -0.46
CA GLU A 1029 37.32 21.82 -1.22
C GLU A 1029 38.47 21.42 -0.31
N ALA A 1030 38.88 20.15 -0.35
CA ALA A 1030 40.09 19.68 0.32
C ALA A 1030 41.19 19.46 -0.72
N GLU A 1031 42.30 20.20 -0.58
CA GLU A 1031 43.48 20.06 -1.41
C GLU A 1031 44.58 19.35 -0.63
N VAL A 1032 45.14 18.30 -1.22
CA VAL A 1032 46.27 17.57 -0.66
C VAL A 1032 47.38 17.51 -1.69
N THR A 1033 48.55 18.03 -1.31
CA THR A 1033 49.75 18.02 -2.14
C THR A 1033 50.88 17.28 -1.42
N HIS A 1034 51.56 16.39 -2.13
CA HIS A 1034 52.69 15.64 -1.58
C HIS A 1034 53.91 16.55 -1.39
N SER A 1035 54.63 16.39 -0.28
CA SER A 1035 55.88 17.12 -0.04
C SER A 1035 56.94 16.75 -1.09
N PRO A 1036 57.64 17.71 -1.72
CA PRO A 1036 58.44 17.49 -2.93
C PRO A 1036 59.74 16.66 -2.75
N ASN A 1037 60.01 16.11 -1.56
CA ASN A 1037 61.31 15.53 -1.25
C ASN A 1037 61.43 13.99 -1.40
N GLU A 1038 60.35 13.24 -1.61
CA GLU A 1038 60.45 11.81 -1.93
C GLU A 1038 59.35 11.41 -2.94
N TYR A 1039 59.79 11.07 -4.15
CA TYR A 1039 58.92 10.57 -5.22
C TYR A 1039 58.63 9.09 -4.95
N ASP A 1040 57.37 8.74 -4.68
CA ASP A 1040 56.94 7.33 -4.60
C ASP A 1040 56.73 6.79 -6.02
N HIS A 1041 57.57 5.84 -6.42
CA HIS A 1041 57.51 5.18 -7.73
C HIS A 1041 56.61 3.93 -7.73
N HIS A 1042 55.90 3.62 -6.64
CA HIS A 1042 55.23 2.33 -6.45
C HIS A 1042 53.72 2.33 -6.20
N SER A 1043 53.00 3.46 -6.15
CA SER A 1043 51.53 3.40 -5.98
C SER A 1043 50.77 3.27 -7.32
N GLN A 1044 50.72 2.06 -7.85
CA GLN A 1044 49.75 1.63 -8.88
C GLN A 1044 48.63 0.74 -8.31
N ASP A 1045 48.34 0.86 -7.01
CA ASP A 1045 47.27 0.09 -6.37
C ASP A 1045 46.06 0.96 -6.03
N ASP A 1046 44.90 0.32 -6.23
CA ASP A 1046 43.54 0.71 -5.94
C ASP A 1046 43.37 1.60 -4.69
N ARG A 1047 42.64 2.71 -4.84
CA ARG A 1047 42.25 3.58 -3.72
C ARG A 1047 41.05 3.05 -2.93
N ASP A 1048 41.02 1.75 -2.66
CA ASP A 1048 40.23 1.21 -1.55
C ASP A 1048 41.02 1.42 -0.26
N ILE A 1049 40.94 2.64 0.27
CA ILE A 1049 41.35 2.91 1.64
C ILE A 1049 40.08 2.95 2.47
N SER A 1050 39.72 1.79 3.04
CA SER A 1050 38.75 1.68 4.11
C SER A 1050 39.24 2.47 5.32
N MET A 1051 38.46 3.47 5.76
CA MET A 1051 38.61 4.12 7.07
C MET A 1051 37.22 4.47 7.63
N MET A 1052 37.18 4.67 8.95
CA MET A 1052 36.01 4.67 9.85
C MET A 1052 35.73 6.05 10.43
#